data_AF-H6NAA9-F1
#
_entry.id   AF-H6NAA9-F1
#
_cell.length_a   1.000
_cell.length_b   1.000
_cell.length_c   1.000
_cell.angle_alpha   90.00
_cell.angle_beta   90.00
_cell.angle_gamma   90.00
#
_symmetry.space_group_name_H-M   'P 1'
#
loop_
_entity.id
_entity.type
_entity.pdbx_description
1 polymer ?
#
loop_
_entity_poly.entity_id
_entity_poly.type
_entity_poly.pdbx_seq_one_letter_code
_entity_poly.pdbx_strand_id
1 'polypeptide(L)'
;MRFVKKSTALLLVAAMALTWVPQGARAAEQESVIRINPIEGLSPDFIKGSDVSMLSQIKESGGRYYDGGVEKDALQILKDHGTNWVRLRIWNNPVDPDGNPLGGGNNDLARTVETAVYAKELGLKVLLDFHYSDFWADPGKQLKPAAWEGLSGAELEQAVYDYTDSVIQELKAQDAMPDMVQIGNETNGGMIWPDGKTWQQSAGEEIGGYDGFANLLKAGIRAVEDNDPEDQTRIMLHLADGGDNDLYRRVFDALTLRGVNFDIIGLSFYPYWHGTLEELKHNMNDISTRYDKDVIVVETAYAHTLENGDGFTNIFGPAEESAGGYKATVQGQAQAVRDIMNAVHEVPGGRGLGVFYWEQDWIPVEGAGWKIGEGNGWDNQAMFDFEGNALPSLDVYNLVSAPLEGEPYAAELEYVQPVTLDITVGGELQLPAAVKGEFSDDSIRLLPVDWEAVSPEDLTKPGTLRIAGTIEGASLQAEAVVTVEGTRNYVTNAGFEAGDFSGWTLSGDTEALDAENSSAPAGNAYSGDYSLHYYLDRPYTFKVEQKVTGLPDGTYTAAVRTQGGGGEKSLKLFAVNAAGDKLTADIVNTAWHEWKHIVIPNITVTGGELTLGVEADANNGSWGSIDEFELYTDHSQVTLSAPEEVEPGSEFSVGVGVDGLVNVIGSQDLQLSYDRELFQYVGAESSEAGTVVAATYDADAGTVHLVTQHAEGKAANTESLQVKFKAQHIEREGTIGVTSAEWTALSSGKKISPSALGSVTVSVYGAANQEPGGGTGGNNGGDNGGGTGGDNGDGNNGSGNGNSSSNDNAAGKPAYDVATGTATAKLSADEAAKRLKAEGGQALKLEIPAVEGAKAYAQELPAALLQEQPDLRIELVTPFGSVSLPGLMLAGSKGLGSGPVTVSIRTVDPSELKDEALKGKLGGKPVIDLTVLANGQPVAWNNPDAPVTVSIPYKPNAAEAQHPEYLTVWYLNANGEAEAVPTSHWNAKTGLLTFQTTHFSAYAAAYDKRSFSDLSHVGWAAQAVEALAAKGVIQGTSDTEFAPDAPVTRAEFLQMLVRAAGLTASFDSNFSDVTRTDYFYDAAGIAKKLGVAGGRENGAFAPSERITREDLMALTVRALEKAGRWKNTGGSGLEAFSDGSTVAGYAADAAAGLVQAGVINGRGGVLAPKEATTRAEAAVILYRALQVSAQ
;
A
#
# COMPACT_ATOMS: atom_id res chain seq x y z
N MET A 1 26.56 73.39 42.43
CA MET A 1 26.97 72.09 41.84
C MET A 1 25.81 71.13 42.09
N ARG A 2 24.80 71.02 41.22
CA ARG A 2 24.71 70.64 39.78
C ARG A 2 24.71 69.12 39.59
N PHE A 3 23.56 68.49 39.81
CA PHE A 3 22.94 67.57 38.86
C PHE A 3 21.42 67.74 39.00
N VAL A 4 20.76 68.10 37.90
CA VAL A 4 19.38 68.58 37.79
C VAL A 4 18.70 67.74 36.71
N LYS A 5 17.58 67.11 37.10
CA LYS A 5 16.26 67.08 36.46
C LYS A 5 16.14 67.18 34.91
N LYS A 6 15.15 66.40 34.43
CA LYS A 6 14.21 66.65 33.31
C LYS A 6 14.79 66.35 31.92
N SER A 7 14.05 65.64 31.05
CA SER A 7 12.91 66.25 30.37
C SER A 7 11.87 65.26 29.83
N THR A 8 10.64 65.75 29.84
CA THR A 8 9.36 65.26 29.33
C THR A 8 9.26 65.36 27.80
N ALA A 9 8.55 64.41 27.14
CA ALA A 9 7.67 64.58 25.95
C ALA A 9 7.56 63.25 25.17
N LEU A 10 6.53 62.90 24.39
CA LEU A 10 5.10 63.17 24.31
C LEU A 10 4.60 62.15 23.26
N LEU A 11 3.51 61.43 23.58
CA LEU A 11 2.48 60.80 22.73
C LEU A 11 2.80 60.12 21.37
N LEU A 12 2.30 58.87 21.27
CA LEU A 12 1.48 58.24 20.21
C LEU A 12 2.12 57.51 18.99
N VAL A 13 1.67 56.24 18.88
CA VAL A 13 1.51 55.35 17.71
C VAL A 13 2.75 54.78 17.02
N ALA A 14 3.08 53.53 17.36
CA ALA A 14 3.43 52.45 16.42
C ALA A 14 3.70 51.16 17.21
N ALA A 15 2.67 50.33 17.40
CA ALA A 15 2.86 48.93 17.76
C ALA A 15 2.88 48.13 16.45
N MET A 16 4.07 47.77 15.98
CA MET A 16 4.41 46.61 15.13
C MET A 16 5.78 46.88 14.48
N ALA A 17 6.84 46.57 15.24
CA ALA A 17 8.17 46.26 14.73
C ALA A 17 9.02 45.80 15.92
N LEU A 18 8.77 44.58 16.41
CA LEU A 18 9.81 43.86 17.15
C LEU A 18 10.66 43.10 16.14
N THR A 19 11.95 43.37 16.20
CA THR A 19 13.06 42.63 15.60
C THR A 19 12.86 41.12 15.76
N TRP A 20 12.61 40.44 14.64
CA TRP A 20 12.65 38.98 14.57
C TRP A 20 14.13 38.57 14.51
N VAL A 21 14.67 38.19 15.66
CA VAL A 21 15.90 37.39 15.71
C VAL A 21 15.52 36.03 15.14
N PRO A 22 16.26 35.46 14.16
CA PRO A 22 15.95 34.13 13.67
C PRO A 22 16.10 33.15 14.84
N GLN A 23 14.99 32.51 15.21
CA GLN A 23 14.93 31.30 16.00
C GLN A 23 15.53 30.16 15.15
N GLY A 24 16.84 30.23 14.95
CA GLY A 24 17.60 29.33 14.08
C GLY A 24 18.97 29.07 14.70
N ALA A 25 18.99 28.76 15.99
CA ALA A 25 20.14 28.21 16.72
C ALA A 25 19.73 27.75 18.14
N ARG A 26 18.54 27.15 18.29
CA ARG A 26 18.11 26.52 19.54
C ARG A 26 17.18 25.31 19.35
N ALA A 27 17.36 24.62 18.23
CA ALA A 27 16.69 23.34 17.91
C ALA A 27 17.75 22.29 17.52
N ALA A 28 18.88 22.31 18.22
CA ALA A 28 19.79 21.19 18.37
C ALA A 28 19.89 20.98 19.88
N GLU A 29 19.65 19.73 20.33
CA GLU A 29 19.38 19.29 21.72
C GLU A 29 17.99 19.62 22.27
N GLN A 30 17.01 18.81 21.89
CA GLN A 30 15.97 18.39 22.83
C GLN A 30 15.83 16.87 22.64
N GLU A 31 16.44 16.08 23.53
CA GLU A 31 16.19 14.64 23.60
C GLU A 31 14.67 14.43 23.67
N SER A 32 14.12 13.59 22.79
CA SER A 32 12.69 13.26 22.78
C SER A 32 12.35 12.40 23.99
N VAL A 33 12.05 13.04 25.12
CA VAL A 33 11.61 12.37 26.34
C VAL A 33 10.23 11.75 26.10
N ILE A 34 10.13 10.42 26.17
CA ILE A 34 8.86 9.70 26.23
C ILE A 34 8.09 10.07 27.51
N ARG A 35 6.76 10.02 27.45
CA ARG A 35 5.87 10.35 28.57
C ARG A 35 5.14 9.09 29.01
N ILE A 36 5.58 8.52 30.13
CA ILE A 36 5.01 7.30 30.70
C ILE A 36 4.64 7.56 32.15
N ASN A 37 3.39 7.25 32.51
CA ASN A 37 2.93 7.31 33.89
C ASN A 37 3.41 6.08 34.69
N PRO A 38 3.82 6.26 35.96
CA PRO A 38 4.11 5.15 36.84
C PRO A 38 2.88 4.26 37.04
N ILE A 39 3.11 2.97 37.33
CA ILE A 39 2.04 2.05 37.73
C ILE A 39 1.98 2.06 39.26
N GLU A 40 0.92 2.62 39.82
CA GLU A 40 0.77 2.75 41.27
C GLU A 40 0.68 1.37 41.93
N GLY A 41 1.56 1.12 42.91
CA GLY A 41 1.57 -0.15 43.65
C GLY A 41 2.26 -1.31 42.91
N LEU A 42 2.94 -1.05 41.79
CA LEU A 42 3.74 -2.05 41.09
C LEU A 42 4.76 -2.69 42.04
N SER A 43 4.81 -4.02 42.06
CA SER A 43 5.74 -4.76 42.91
C SER A 43 7.20 -4.42 42.53
N PRO A 44 8.10 -4.20 43.51
CA PRO A 44 9.54 -4.09 43.22
C PRO A 44 10.12 -5.35 42.55
N ASP A 45 9.47 -6.50 42.78
CA ASP A 45 9.85 -7.79 42.21
C ASP A 45 9.10 -8.10 40.89
N PHE A 46 8.31 -7.15 40.36
CA PHE A 46 7.60 -7.33 39.10
C PHE A 46 8.60 -7.64 37.98
N ILE A 47 8.28 -8.66 37.19
CA ILE A 47 9.13 -9.14 36.12
C ILE A 47 9.07 -8.15 34.95
N LYS A 48 10.24 -7.62 34.61
CA LYS A 48 10.52 -6.73 33.48
C LYS A 48 11.58 -7.45 32.66
N GLY A 49 11.11 -8.42 31.91
CA GLY A 49 11.94 -9.41 31.24
C GLY A 49 12.16 -9.11 29.76
N SER A 50 13.22 -9.68 29.21
CA SER A 50 13.48 -9.67 27.77
C SER A 50 13.88 -11.05 27.30
N ASP A 51 13.28 -11.53 26.22
CA ASP A 51 13.92 -12.56 25.40
C ASP A 51 15.09 -11.90 24.66
N VAL A 52 16.26 -12.52 24.75
CA VAL A 52 17.54 -12.01 24.20
C VAL A 52 18.30 -13.13 23.47
N SER A 53 17.57 -14.12 22.97
CA SER A 53 18.23 -15.33 22.47
C SER A 53 18.90 -15.10 21.10
N MET A 54 18.56 -14.03 20.38
CA MET A 54 19.33 -13.63 19.20
C MET A 54 20.72 -13.06 19.51
N LEU A 55 20.96 -12.58 20.74
CA LEU A 55 22.12 -11.76 21.08
C LEU A 55 23.47 -12.38 20.67
N SER A 56 23.62 -13.69 20.88
CA SER A 56 24.86 -14.41 20.52
C SER A 56 25.10 -14.37 19.01
N GLN A 57 24.08 -14.64 18.19
CA GLN A 57 24.21 -14.60 16.74
C GLN A 57 24.41 -13.18 16.23
N ILE A 58 23.72 -12.18 16.80
CA ILE A 58 23.90 -10.77 16.42
C ILE A 58 25.34 -10.33 16.66
N LYS A 59 25.89 -10.65 17.84
CA LYS A 59 27.28 -10.33 18.21
C LYS A 59 28.29 -10.98 17.27
N GLU A 60 28.11 -12.27 16.96
CA GLU A 60 28.96 -13.01 16.01
C GLU A 60 28.90 -12.42 14.59
N SER A 61 27.72 -11.98 14.17
CA SER A 61 27.47 -11.34 12.87
C SER A 61 27.92 -9.88 12.82
N GLY A 62 28.51 -9.35 13.89
CA GLY A 62 29.11 -8.02 13.92
C GLY A 62 28.21 -6.90 14.44
N GLY A 63 27.00 -7.23 14.92
CA GLY A 63 26.09 -6.28 15.57
C GLY A 63 26.70 -5.66 16.83
N ARG A 64 26.35 -4.40 17.08
CA ARG A 64 26.83 -3.59 18.21
C ARG A 64 25.67 -2.81 18.79
N TYR A 65 25.74 -2.51 20.08
CA TYR A 65 24.73 -1.75 20.77
C TYR A 65 25.32 -0.52 21.44
N TYR A 66 24.50 0.52 21.54
CA TYR A 66 24.91 1.84 22.00
C TYR A 66 23.87 2.40 22.97
N ASP A 67 24.35 3.15 23.95
CA ASP A 67 23.52 3.85 24.93
C ASP A 67 24.05 5.29 25.01
N GLY A 68 23.22 6.27 24.67
CA GLY A 68 23.64 7.67 24.50
C GLY A 68 24.77 7.84 23.47
N GLY A 69 24.82 7.00 22.43
CA GLY A 69 25.87 6.98 21.41
C GLY A 69 27.21 6.36 21.86
N VAL A 70 27.25 5.71 23.04
CA VAL A 70 28.42 5.00 23.56
C VAL A 70 28.24 3.50 23.42
N GLU A 71 29.16 2.82 22.74
CA GLU A 71 29.13 1.36 22.59
C GLU A 71 29.18 0.68 23.96
N LYS A 72 28.23 -0.24 24.20
CA LYS A 72 28.07 -0.93 25.47
C LYS A 72 27.45 -2.30 25.25
N ASP A 73 27.69 -3.20 26.20
CA ASP A 73 27.12 -4.55 26.14
C ASP A 73 25.59 -4.51 26.25
N ALA A 74 24.89 -5.25 25.38
CA ALA A 74 23.44 -5.21 25.27
C ALA A 74 22.75 -5.54 26.60
N LEU A 75 23.11 -6.66 27.26
CA LEU A 75 22.50 -7.04 28.54
C LEU A 75 22.74 -6.00 29.63
N GLN A 76 23.91 -5.35 29.62
CA GLN A 76 24.18 -4.25 30.53
C GLN A 76 23.32 -3.02 30.22
N ILE A 77 23.09 -2.68 28.94
CA ILE A 77 22.13 -1.62 28.55
C ILE A 77 20.74 -1.99 29.06
N LEU A 78 20.23 -3.18 28.72
CA LEU A 78 18.90 -3.64 29.15
C LEU A 78 18.72 -3.55 30.67
N LYS A 79 19.73 -3.99 31.44
CA LYS A 79 19.74 -3.89 32.90
C LYS A 79 19.71 -2.45 33.39
N ASP A 80 20.49 -1.56 32.80
CA ASP A 80 20.55 -0.15 33.21
C ASP A 80 19.22 0.57 32.93
N HIS A 81 18.48 0.13 31.92
CA HIS A 81 17.13 0.58 31.61
C HIS A 81 16.02 -0.19 32.35
N GLY A 82 16.36 -1.04 33.33
CA GLY A 82 15.41 -1.61 34.28
C GLY A 82 14.97 -3.03 34.01
N THR A 83 15.52 -3.70 33.00
CA THR A 83 15.34 -5.15 32.79
C THR A 83 15.91 -5.91 33.99
N ASN A 84 15.16 -6.85 34.55
CA ASN A 84 15.57 -7.65 35.71
C ASN A 84 15.52 -9.16 35.47
N TRP A 85 15.03 -9.60 34.31
CA TRP A 85 15.00 -10.99 33.87
C TRP A 85 15.42 -11.10 32.40
N VAL A 86 16.03 -12.22 32.04
CA VAL A 86 16.19 -12.66 30.65
C VAL A 86 15.43 -13.95 30.42
N ARG A 87 14.82 -14.08 29.25
CA ARG A 87 14.27 -15.32 28.72
C ARG A 87 15.21 -15.85 27.64
N LEU A 88 15.45 -17.16 27.64
CA LEU A 88 16.33 -17.82 26.70
C LEU A 88 15.64 -19.05 26.13
N ARG A 89 15.32 -19.03 24.84
CA ARG A 89 14.87 -20.24 24.15
C ARG A 89 16.03 -21.21 23.95
N ILE A 90 15.73 -22.51 23.97
CA ILE A 90 16.68 -23.57 23.63
C ILE A 90 16.04 -24.60 22.71
N TRP A 91 16.78 -24.96 21.66
CA TRP A 91 16.45 -26.02 20.72
C TRP A 91 17.27 -27.28 20.97
N ASN A 92 16.72 -28.42 20.59
CA ASN A 92 17.35 -29.73 20.77
C ASN A 92 18.66 -29.84 19.99
N ASN A 93 18.58 -29.63 18.68
CA ASN A 93 19.74 -29.65 17.79
C ASN A 93 19.48 -28.77 16.56
N PRO A 94 19.74 -27.45 16.63
CA PRO A 94 19.36 -26.50 15.59
C PRO A 94 20.31 -26.49 14.39
N VAL A 95 20.60 -27.66 13.84
CA VAL A 95 21.39 -27.81 12.62
C VAL A 95 20.63 -28.65 11.60
N ASP A 96 20.93 -28.42 10.32
CA ASP A 96 20.47 -29.29 9.24
C ASP A 96 21.19 -30.67 9.28
N PRO A 97 20.79 -31.65 8.44
CA PRO A 97 21.44 -32.96 8.40
C PRO A 97 22.93 -32.95 8.04
N ASP A 98 23.44 -31.87 7.43
CA ASP A 98 24.85 -31.70 7.10
C ASP A 98 25.63 -31.02 8.24
N GLY A 99 24.94 -30.60 9.31
CA GLY A 99 25.50 -29.95 10.49
C GLY A 99 25.62 -28.42 10.36
N ASN A 100 24.97 -27.81 9.37
CA ASN A 100 24.94 -26.35 9.24
C ASN A 100 23.88 -25.76 10.18
N PRO A 101 24.14 -24.59 10.81
CA PRO A 101 23.17 -23.97 11.70
C PRO A 101 21.88 -23.56 10.97
N LEU A 102 20.73 -23.56 11.67
CA LEU A 102 19.43 -23.24 11.07
C LEU A 102 19.10 -21.74 11.08
N GLY A 103 19.74 -20.94 11.94
CA GLY A 103 19.50 -19.49 12.10
C GLY A 103 18.65 -19.19 13.34
N GLY A 104 18.01 -18.02 13.42
CA GLY A 104 17.09 -17.68 14.52
C GLY A 104 17.72 -17.68 15.92
N GLY A 105 19.02 -17.36 16.01
CA GLY A 105 19.86 -17.37 17.19
C GLY A 105 20.74 -18.62 17.26
N ASN A 106 20.35 -19.68 16.54
CA ASN A 106 20.93 -21.01 16.60
C ASN A 106 21.08 -21.52 18.05
N ASN A 107 20.00 -21.38 18.83
CA ASN A 107 20.00 -21.51 20.28
C ASN A 107 20.20 -22.95 20.77
N ASP A 108 21.45 -23.41 20.71
CA ASP A 108 21.88 -24.68 21.27
C ASP A 108 22.29 -24.56 22.75
N LEU A 109 22.57 -25.70 23.39
CA LEU A 109 22.98 -25.77 24.79
C LEU A 109 24.19 -24.88 25.10
N ALA A 110 25.19 -24.83 24.21
CA ALA A 110 26.42 -24.09 24.49
C ALA A 110 26.15 -22.59 24.56
N ARG A 111 25.40 -22.05 23.58
CA ARG A 111 25.01 -20.63 23.54
C ARG A 111 24.10 -20.28 24.71
N THR A 112 23.11 -21.12 24.99
CA THR A 112 22.17 -20.87 26.10
C THR A 112 22.89 -20.83 27.45
N VAL A 113 23.84 -21.75 27.70
CA VAL A 113 24.65 -21.76 28.93
C VAL A 113 25.52 -20.51 29.03
N GLU A 114 26.18 -20.10 27.94
CA GLU A 114 27.00 -18.88 27.91
C GLU A 114 26.17 -17.64 28.29
N THR A 115 25.02 -17.45 27.65
CA THR A 115 24.14 -16.30 27.90
C THR A 115 23.53 -16.35 29.31
N ALA A 116 23.13 -17.53 29.79
CA ALA A 116 22.58 -17.70 31.14
C ALA A 116 23.61 -17.36 32.24
N VAL A 117 24.84 -17.87 32.12
CA VAL A 117 25.93 -17.54 33.04
C VAL A 117 26.17 -16.04 33.06
N TYR A 118 26.27 -15.42 31.89
CA TYR A 118 26.54 -13.99 31.79
C TYR A 118 25.40 -13.14 32.37
N ALA A 119 24.14 -13.52 32.14
CA ALA A 119 22.99 -12.87 32.76
C ALA A 119 23.04 -12.95 34.30
N LYS A 120 23.39 -14.11 34.86
CA LYS A 120 23.54 -14.31 36.31
C LYS A 120 24.70 -13.50 36.90
N GLU A 121 25.83 -13.38 36.19
CA GLU A 121 26.95 -12.51 36.57
C GLU A 121 26.55 -11.03 36.62
N LEU A 122 25.66 -10.60 35.72
CA LEU A 122 25.03 -9.28 35.76
C LEU A 122 23.93 -9.18 36.82
N GLY A 123 23.59 -10.24 37.55
CA GLY A 123 22.54 -10.25 38.57
C GLY A 123 21.12 -10.20 38.00
N LEU A 124 20.95 -10.55 36.73
CA LEU A 124 19.64 -10.78 36.12
C LEU A 124 19.15 -12.19 36.46
N LYS A 125 17.84 -12.35 36.56
CA LYS A 125 17.21 -13.67 36.68
C LYS A 125 17.02 -14.31 35.31
N VAL A 126 16.92 -15.64 35.26
CA VAL A 126 16.86 -16.41 34.01
C VAL A 126 15.59 -17.25 33.96
N LEU A 127 14.81 -17.07 32.90
CA LEU A 127 13.76 -17.97 32.43
C LEU A 127 14.32 -18.80 31.26
N LEU A 128 14.41 -20.11 31.43
CA LEU A 128 14.81 -21.02 30.36
C LEU A 128 13.58 -21.60 29.66
N ASP A 129 13.50 -21.46 28.34
CA ASP A 129 12.37 -21.93 27.52
C ASP A 129 12.75 -23.11 26.62
N PHE A 130 12.27 -24.29 26.98
CA PHE A 130 12.41 -25.49 26.16
C PHE A 130 11.36 -25.54 25.07
N HIS A 131 11.78 -25.39 23.81
CA HIS A 131 10.89 -25.58 22.67
C HIS A 131 10.56 -27.05 22.39
N TYR A 132 11.44 -27.98 22.79
CA TYR A 132 11.35 -29.40 22.46
C TYR A 132 11.20 -29.68 20.95
N SER A 133 11.97 -28.92 20.16
CA SER A 133 12.06 -28.96 18.70
C SER A 133 13.49 -28.58 18.30
N ASP A 134 13.90 -28.96 17.09
CA ASP A 134 15.19 -28.51 16.52
C ASP A 134 15.11 -27.08 15.99
N PHE A 135 13.91 -26.52 15.82
CA PHE A 135 13.69 -25.16 15.36
C PHE A 135 12.42 -24.56 15.99
N TRP A 136 11.96 -23.40 15.51
CA TRP A 136 10.79 -22.69 16.03
C TRP A 136 9.60 -23.61 16.35
N ALA A 137 9.03 -23.42 17.55
CA ALA A 137 7.84 -24.10 18.01
C ALA A 137 6.80 -23.04 18.36
N ASP A 138 5.63 -23.11 17.72
CA ASP A 138 4.54 -22.14 17.81
C ASP A 138 3.18 -22.89 17.62
N PRO A 139 2.01 -22.23 17.65
CA PRO A 139 0.73 -22.93 17.52
C PRO A 139 0.58 -23.74 16.22
N GLY A 140 1.28 -23.33 15.15
CA GLY A 140 1.26 -23.98 13.85
C GLY A 140 2.32 -25.06 13.68
N LYS A 141 3.41 -25.01 14.46
CA LYS A 141 4.56 -25.93 14.35
C LYS A 141 4.97 -26.44 15.73
N GLN A 142 4.88 -27.75 15.93
CA GLN A 142 5.40 -28.43 17.13
C GLN A 142 6.21 -29.66 16.70
N LEU A 143 7.15 -29.45 15.78
CA LEU A 143 7.88 -30.53 15.11
C LEU A 143 8.72 -31.32 16.11
N LYS A 144 8.61 -32.65 16.04
CA LYS A 144 9.43 -33.54 16.83
C LYS A 144 10.91 -33.42 16.39
N PRO A 145 11.87 -33.30 17.33
CA PRO A 145 13.30 -33.32 17.02
C PRO A 145 13.71 -34.54 16.21
N ALA A 146 14.66 -34.37 15.29
CA ALA A 146 15.15 -35.42 14.40
C ALA A 146 15.68 -36.64 15.17
N ALA A 147 16.32 -36.42 16.32
CA ALA A 147 16.81 -37.49 17.19
C ALA A 147 15.69 -38.36 17.77
N TRP A 148 14.44 -37.88 17.75
CA TRP A 148 13.29 -38.52 18.39
C TRP A 148 12.28 -39.09 17.39
N GLU A 149 12.47 -38.93 16.08
CA GLU A 149 11.52 -39.36 15.03
C GLU A 149 10.99 -40.79 15.22
N GLY A 150 11.86 -41.73 15.63
CA GLY A 150 11.52 -43.13 15.85
C GLY A 150 10.96 -43.48 17.23
N LEU A 151 10.82 -42.50 18.14
CA LEU A 151 10.39 -42.71 19.52
C LEU A 151 8.92 -42.35 19.69
N SER A 152 8.22 -43.11 20.55
CA SER A 152 6.83 -42.85 20.97
C SER A 152 6.59 -43.36 22.39
N GLY A 153 5.48 -42.93 23.00
CA GLY A 153 5.09 -43.35 24.35
C GLY A 153 6.23 -43.20 25.38
N ALA A 154 6.46 -44.24 26.19
CA ALA A 154 7.45 -44.20 27.27
C ALA A 154 8.90 -43.95 26.80
N GLU A 155 9.27 -44.35 25.58
CA GLU A 155 10.62 -44.10 25.05
C GLU A 155 10.81 -42.61 24.72
N LEU A 156 9.76 -41.97 24.17
CA LEU A 156 9.77 -40.53 23.91
C LEU A 156 9.71 -39.72 25.20
N GLU A 157 8.87 -40.14 26.17
CA GLU A 157 8.84 -39.54 27.51
C GLU A 157 10.22 -39.58 28.19
N GLN A 158 10.95 -40.69 28.08
CA GLN A 158 12.31 -40.78 28.63
C GLN A 158 13.28 -39.85 27.88
N ALA A 159 13.18 -39.71 26.56
CA ALA A 159 14.03 -38.81 25.79
C ALA A 159 13.82 -37.33 26.14
N VAL A 160 12.56 -36.93 26.39
CA VAL A 160 12.23 -35.59 26.91
C VAL A 160 12.87 -35.36 28.28
N TYR A 161 12.73 -36.32 29.20
CA TYR A 161 13.36 -36.26 30.52
C TYR A 161 14.89 -36.15 30.42
N ASP A 162 15.53 -37.03 29.65
CA ASP A 162 17.01 -37.09 29.55
C ASP A 162 17.59 -35.81 28.96
N TYR A 163 16.91 -35.24 27.95
CA TYR A 163 17.34 -33.97 27.37
C TYR A 163 17.21 -32.83 28.39
N THR A 164 16.06 -32.66 29.04
CA THR A 164 15.86 -31.62 30.06
C THR A 164 16.84 -31.78 31.23
N ASP A 165 17.04 -33.00 31.73
CA ASP A 165 18.01 -33.31 32.79
C ASP A 165 19.42 -32.87 32.40
N SER A 166 19.85 -33.20 31.18
CA SER A 166 21.19 -32.84 30.70
C SER A 166 21.43 -31.33 30.62
N VAL A 167 20.44 -30.57 30.15
CA VAL A 167 20.53 -29.11 30.03
C VAL A 167 20.57 -28.46 31.42
N ILE A 168 19.69 -28.90 32.33
CA ILE A 168 19.63 -28.37 33.70
C ILE A 168 20.91 -28.72 34.48
N GLN A 169 21.46 -29.93 34.32
CA GLN A 169 22.72 -30.32 34.95
C GLN A 169 23.89 -29.45 34.47
N GLU A 170 23.98 -29.12 33.18
CA GLU A 170 25.04 -28.26 32.66
C GLU A 170 24.92 -26.83 33.22
N LEU A 171 23.72 -26.24 33.20
CA LEU A 171 23.49 -24.92 33.80
C LEU A 171 23.83 -24.89 35.30
N LYS A 172 23.42 -25.93 36.04
CA LYS A 172 23.76 -26.08 37.46
C LYS A 172 25.26 -26.23 37.69
N ALA A 173 25.97 -26.95 36.83
CA ALA A 173 27.42 -27.10 36.93
C ALA A 173 28.19 -25.78 36.74
N GLN A 174 27.60 -24.83 36.01
CA GLN A 174 28.14 -23.49 35.78
C GLN A 174 27.59 -22.42 36.77
N ASP A 175 26.89 -22.82 37.84
CA ASP A 175 26.26 -21.89 38.81
C ASP A 175 25.21 -20.96 38.16
N ALA A 176 24.57 -21.43 37.08
CA ALA A 176 23.60 -20.67 36.28
C ALA A 176 22.20 -21.32 36.27
N MET A 177 21.81 -21.98 37.36
CA MET A 177 20.49 -22.59 37.51
C MET A 177 19.37 -21.58 37.20
N PRO A 178 18.41 -21.88 36.30
CA PRO A 178 17.31 -20.98 35.98
C PRO A 178 16.43 -20.67 37.19
N ASP A 179 15.96 -19.44 37.31
CA ASP A 179 14.95 -19.06 38.32
C ASP A 179 13.56 -19.58 37.93
N MET A 180 13.34 -19.78 36.62
CA MET A 180 12.12 -20.33 36.06
C MET A 180 12.44 -21.18 34.83
N VAL A 181 11.66 -22.23 34.61
CA VAL A 181 11.73 -23.08 33.42
C VAL A 181 10.36 -23.18 32.78
N GLN A 182 10.30 -22.92 31.47
CA GLN A 182 9.13 -23.12 30.63
C GLN A 182 9.25 -24.47 29.90
N ILE A 183 8.22 -25.31 30.06
CA ILE A 183 8.16 -26.67 29.50
C ILE A 183 7.26 -26.65 28.27
N GLY A 184 7.87 -26.41 27.10
CA GLY A 184 7.18 -26.23 25.82
C GLY A 184 6.87 -24.76 25.52
N ASN A 185 6.97 -24.37 24.25
CA ASN A 185 6.62 -23.04 23.77
C ASN A 185 5.30 -23.06 22.98
N GLU A 186 4.37 -22.16 23.34
CA GLU A 186 3.07 -21.95 22.67
C GLU A 186 2.33 -23.24 22.28
N THR A 187 2.10 -24.09 23.27
CA THR A 187 1.63 -25.47 23.10
C THR A 187 0.10 -25.58 22.91
N ASN A 188 -0.51 -24.64 22.19
CA ASN A 188 -1.97 -24.50 22.00
C ASN A 188 -2.63 -25.80 21.54
N GLY A 189 -2.00 -26.44 20.53
CA GLY A 189 -2.41 -27.73 19.97
C GLY A 189 -1.67 -28.93 20.55
N GLY A 190 -0.99 -28.77 21.69
CA GLY A 190 -0.06 -29.74 22.27
C GLY A 190 1.40 -29.51 21.87
N MET A 191 2.26 -30.52 22.05
CA MET A 191 3.70 -30.42 21.75
C MET A 191 4.22 -31.70 21.08
N ILE A 192 5.39 -31.65 20.44
CA ILE A 192 6.10 -32.83 19.87
C ILE A 192 5.14 -33.71 19.03
N TRP A 193 4.64 -33.17 17.93
CA TRP A 193 3.64 -33.82 17.09
C TRP A 193 4.22 -35.06 16.36
N PRO A 194 3.42 -36.13 16.18
CA PRO A 194 1.99 -36.27 16.56
C PRO A 194 1.73 -36.74 18.00
N ASP A 195 2.77 -37.15 18.75
CA ASP A 195 2.63 -37.83 20.05
C ASP A 195 2.03 -36.97 21.17
N GLY A 196 2.22 -35.65 21.14
CA GLY A 196 1.50 -34.74 22.04
C GLY A 196 0.45 -33.89 21.34
N LYS A 197 0.09 -34.17 20.08
CA LYS A 197 -0.92 -33.39 19.35
C LYS A 197 -2.32 -33.63 19.91
N THR A 198 -3.11 -32.57 20.07
CA THR A 198 -4.46 -32.63 20.72
C THR A 198 -5.63 -32.55 19.74
N TRP A 199 -5.38 -32.34 18.45
CA TRP A 199 -6.39 -32.20 17.41
C TRP A 199 -6.02 -33.04 16.18
N GLN A 200 -7.02 -33.44 15.40
CA GLN A 200 -6.83 -34.20 14.16
C GLN A 200 -7.05 -33.29 12.95
N GLN A 201 -6.13 -33.33 12.00
CA GLN A 201 -6.25 -32.68 10.70
C GLN A 201 -7.10 -33.50 9.72
N SER A 202 -7.10 -34.83 9.87
CA SER A 202 -7.90 -35.73 9.04
C SER A 202 -8.48 -36.88 9.84
N ALA A 203 -9.63 -37.39 9.39
CA ALA A 203 -10.29 -38.50 10.05
C ALA A 203 -9.40 -39.75 10.02
N GLY A 204 -9.02 -40.25 11.21
CA GLY A 204 -8.17 -41.42 11.37
C GLY A 204 -6.67 -41.12 11.57
N GLU A 205 -6.28 -39.85 11.68
CA GLU A 205 -4.91 -39.49 12.10
C GLU A 205 -4.62 -40.02 13.51
N GLU A 206 -3.54 -40.80 13.65
CA GLU A 206 -3.06 -41.27 14.94
C GLU A 206 -2.32 -40.12 15.65
N ILE A 207 -2.92 -39.65 16.74
CA ILE A 207 -2.38 -38.60 17.60
C ILE A 207 -2.37 -39.09 19.05
N GLY A 208 -1.48 -38.56 19.89
CA GLY A 208 -1.44 -38.95 21.30
C GLY A 208 -2.52 -38.28 22.18
N GLY A 209 -3.16 -37.21 21.69
CA GLY A 209 -4.19 -36.49 22.41
C GLY A 209 -3.67 -35.86 23.70
N TYR A 210 -4.59 -35.48 24.60
CA TYR A 210 -4.23 -34.85 25.87
C TYR A 210 -3.47 -35.78 26.84
N ASP A 211 -3.58 -37.11 26.69
CA ASP A 211 -2.82 -38.05 27.53
C ASP A 211 -1.33 -38.04 27.15
N GLY A 212 -1.02 -38.14 25.85
CA GLY A 212 0.34 -38.01 25.34
C GLY A 212 0.93 -36.65 25.68
N PHE A 213 0.18 -35.57 25.46
CA PHE A 213 0.61 -34.22 25.80
C PHE A 213 0.98 -34.07 27.30
N ALA A 214 0.08 -34.48 28.20
CA ALA A 214 0.34 -34.39 29.64
C ALA A 214 1.52 -35.24 30.12
N ASN A 215 1.76 -36.40 29.49
CA ASN A 215 2.90 -37.25 29.85
C ASN A 215 4.24 -36.64 29.45
N LEU A 216 4.31 -36.03 28.27
CA LEU A 216 5.51 -35.32 27.80
C LEU A 216 5.84 -34.13 28.70
N LEU A 217 4.84 -33.32 29.07
CA LEU A 217 5.01 -32.24 30.04
C LEU A 217 5.55 -32.75 31.38
N LYS A 218 4.95 -33.80 31.95
CA LYS A 218 5.41 -34.39 33.22
C LYS A 218 6.85 -34.91 33.15
N ALA A 219 7.28 -35.42 32.00
CA ALA A 219 8.65 -35.89 31.83
C ALA A 219 9.66 -34.73 31.93
N GLY A 220 9.38 -33.61 31.26
CA GLY A 220 10.20 -32.39 31.36
C GLY A 220 10.20 -31.81 32.77
N ILE A 221 9.02 -31.70 33.40
CA ILE A 221 8.87 -31.17 34.76
C ILE A 221 9.65 -32.01 35.78
N ARG A 222 9.51 -33.35 35.70
CA ARG A 222 10.25 -34.26 36.59
C ARG A 222 11.76 -34.08 36.48
N ALA A 223 12.28 -33.85 35.28
CA ALA A 223 13.72 -33.63 35.08
C ALA A 223 14.21 -32.34 35.76
N VAL A 224 13.40 -31.28 35.80
CA VAL A 224 13.72 -30.07 36.55
C VAL A 224 13.66 -30.34 38.05
N GLU A 225 12.58 -30.94 38.55
CA GLU A 225 12.37 -31.28 39.97
C GLU A 225 13.50 -32.17 40.53
N ASP A 226 13.94 -33.18 39.78
CA ASP A 226 15.02 -34.09 40.20
C ASP A 226 16.38 -33.38 40.32
N ASN A 227 16.57 -32.25 39.63
CA ASN A 227 17.77 -31.41 39.72
C ASN A 227 17.65 -30.26 40.72
N ASP A 228 16.46 -29.96 41.22
CA ASP A 228 16.21 -28.89 42.18
C ASP A 228 15.43 -29.39 43.42
N PRO A 229 16.07 -30.18 44.30
CA PRO A 229 15.41 -30.74 45.48
C PRO A 229 15.04 -29.69 46.53
N GLU A 230 15.47 -28.43 46.36
CA GLU A 230 15.12 -27.30 47.23
C GLU A 230 13.90 -26.53 46.73
N ASP A 231 13.36 -26.88 45.54
CA ASP A 231 12.14 -26.30 44.96
C ASP A 231 12.23 -24.76 44.80
N GLN A 232 13.36 -24.30 44.24
CA GLN A 232 13.69 -22.90 44.01
C GLN A 232 13.30 -22.42 42.60
N THR A 233 13.34 -23.31 41.60
CA THR A 233 13.04 -23.05 40.19
C THR A 233 11.55 -23.22 39.93
N ARG A 234 10.90 -22.16 39.43
CA ARG A 234 9.47 -22.20 39.11
C ARG A 234 9.20 -22.84 37.75
N ILE A 235 8.11 -23.59 37.63
CA ILE A 235 7.69 -24.26 36.40
C ILE A 235 6.55 -23.47 35.72
N MET A 236 6.75 -23.12 34.46
CA MET A 236 5.77 -22.45 33.60
C MET A 236 5.30 -23.35 32.47
N LEU A 237 4.01 -23.27 32.15
CA LEU A 237 3.44 -23.78 30.89
C LEU A 237 2.95 -22.60 30.05
N HIS A 238 3.22 -22.64 28.75
CA HIS A 238 3.01 -21.50 27.85
C HIS A 238 2.05 -21.83 26.70
N LEU A 239 1.06 -20.95 26.48
CA LEU A 239 0.18 -20.91 25.31
C LEU A 239 0.22 -19.50 24.66
N ALA A 240 -0.10 -19.42 23.37
CA ALA A 240 -0.31 -18.16 22.67
C ALA A 240 -1.72 -17.57 22.94
N ASP A 241 -2.16 -16.61 22.13
CA ASP A 241 -3.54 -16.08 22.10
C ASP A 241 -4.07 -15.61 23.46
N GLY A 242 -3.32 -14.74 24.16
CA GLY A 242 -3.60 -14.35 25.55
C GLY A 242 -5.01 -13.79 25.86
N GLY A 243 -5.76 -13.31 24.86
CA GLY A 243 -7.17 -12.91 25.01
C GLY A 243 -8.19 -14.04 24.89
N ASP A 244 -7.83 -15.23 24.38
CA ASP A 244 -8.75 -16.35 24.17
C ASP A 244 -8.93 -17.19 25.45
N ASN A 245 -9.90 -16.82 26.29
CA ASN A 245 -10.17 -17.57 27.51
C ASN A 245 -10.61 -19.03 27.26
N ASP A 246 -11.31 -19.32 26.17
CA ASP A 246 -11.82 -20.66 25.89
C ASP A 246 -10.69 -21.63 25.52
N LEU A 247 -9.66 -21.16 24.80
CA LEU A 247 -8.42 -21.91 24.58
C LEU A 247 -7.78 -22.31 25.90
N TYR A 248 -7.51 -21.33 26.78
CA TYR A 248 -6.81 -21.59 28.03
C TYR A 248 -7.61 -22.52 28.92
N ARG A 249 -8.92 -22.33 28.99
CA ARG A 249 -9.79 -23.22 29.76
C ARG A 249 -9.74 -24.64 29.23
N ARG A 250 -9.92 -24.83 27.93
CA ARG A 250 -9.87 -26.14 27.28
C ARG A 250 -8.57 -26.88 27.57
N VAL A 251 -7.42 -26.20 27.44
CA VAL A 251 -6.12 -26.83 27.64
C VAL A 251 -5.84 -27.09 29.12
N PHE A 252 -5.96 -26.09 30.00
CA PHE A 252 -5.61 -26.23 31.41
C PHE A 252 -6.59 -27.09 32.21
N ASP A 253 -7.89 -27.14 31.85
CA ASP A 253 -8.82 -28.13 32.42
C ASP A 253 -8.34 -29.55 32.10
N ALA A 254 -7.88 -29.79 30.87
CA ALA A 254 -7.37 -31.10 30.44
C ALA A 254 -6.06 -31.49 31.12
N LEU A 255 -5.14 -30.53 31.34
CA LEU A 255 -3.84 -30.77 31.99
C LEU A 255 -3.99 -30.96 33.51
N THR A 256 -4.79 -30.12 34.17
CA THR A 256 -5.04 -30.23 35.62
C THR A 256 -5.80 -31.50 35.97
N LEU A 257 -6.77 -31.92 35.15
CA LEU A 257 -7.45 -33.22 35.29
C LEU A 257 -6.46 -34.39 35.24
N ARG A 258 -5.37 -34.26 34.49
CA ARG A 258 -4.32 -35.26 34.35
C ARG A 258 -3.22 -35.12 35.41
N GLY A 259 -3.29 -34.14 36.30
CA GLY A 259 -2.31 -33.92 37.36
C GLY A 259 -0.93 -33.51 36.84
N VAL A 260 -0.87 -32.66 35.81
CA VAL A 260 0.37 -31.95 35.45
C VAL A 260 0.62 -30.88 36.51
N ASN A 261 1.78 -30.92 37.18
CA ASN A 261 2.13 -29.98 38.26
C ASN A 261 2.97 -28.83 37.69
N PHE A 262 2.52 -27.59 37.85
CA PHE A 262 3.19 -26.38 37.38
C PHE A 262 2.81 -25.19 38.26
N ASP A 263 3.59 -24.12 38.22
CA ASP A 263 3.41 -22.95 39.11
C ASP A 263 2.78 -21.76 38.40
N ILE A 264 3.10 -21.58 37.12
CA ILE A 264 2.78 -20.37 36.36
C ILE A 264 2.12 -20.74 35.02
N ILE A 265 1.12 -19.94 34.63
CA ILE A 265 0.59 -19.91 33.27
C ILE A 265 1.21 -18.73 32.52
N GLY A 266 1.96 -19.02 31.46
CA GLY A 266 2.50 -18.04 30.53
C GLY A 266 1.54 -17.80 29.36
N LEU A 267 1.45 -16.55 28.91
CA LEU A 267 0.64 -16.12 27.78
C LEU A 267 1.48 -15.31 26.78
N SER A 268 1.45 -15.63 25.49
CA SER A 268 1.83 -14.64 24.47
C SER A 268 0.69 -13.64 24.28
N PHE A 269 1.01 -12.35 24.25
CA PHE A 269 0.04 -11.30 23.98
C PHE A 269 0.65 -10.22 23.07
N TYR A 270 0.38 -10.37 21.78
CA TYR A 270 0.60 -9.31 20.80
C TYR A 270 -0.73 -8.59 20.57
N PRO A 271 -0.88 -7.31 20.96
CA PRO A 271 -2.19 -6.63 20.98
C PRO A 271 -2.84 -6.51 19.58
N TYR A 272 -2.07 -6.72 18.52
CA TYR A 272 -2.54 -6.69 17.14
C TYR A 272 -3.12 -8.03 16.63
N TRP A 273 -2.95 -9.14 17.37
CA TRP A 273 -3.52 -10.45 17.02
C TRP A 273 -4.30 -11.13 18.15
N HIS A 274 -3.87 -10.96 19.40
CA HIS A 274 -4.32 -11.79 20.52
C HIS A 274 -5.48 -11.20 21.33
N GLY A 275 -6.28 -10.33 20.71
CA GLY A 275 -7.40 -9.64 21.33
C GLY A 275 -7.01 -8.37 22.09
N THR A 276 -8.00 -7.79 22.77
CA THR A 276 -7.89 -6.53 23.51
C THR A 276 -7.25 -6.72 24.89
N LEU A 277 -6.75 -5.63 25.48
CA LEU A 277 -6.25 -5.65 26.86
C LEU A 277 -7.31 -6.07 27.89
N GLU A 278 -8.58 -5.76 27.65
CA GLU A 278 -9.66 -6.17 28.55
C GLU A 278 -9.94 -7.68 28.45
N GLU A 279 -9.82 -8.26 27.26
CA GLU A 279 -9.88 -9.72 27.07
C GLU A 279 -8.70 -10.43 27.73
N LEU A 280 -7.47 -9.88 27.60
CA LEU A 280 -6.30 -10.37 28.32
C LEU A 280 -6.55 -10.36 29.84
N LYS A 281 -7.00 -9.23 30.39
CA LYS A 281 -7.29 -9.09 31.83
C LYS A 281 -8.37 -10.08 32.27
N HIS A 282 -9.43 -10.21 31.48
CA HIS A 282 -10.48 -11.17 31.75
C HIS A 282 -9.93 -12.60 31.82
N ASN A 283 -9.14 -13.00 30.82
CA ASN A 283 -8.54 -14.32 30.76
C ASN A 283 -7.59 -14.57 31.94
N MET A 284 -6.63 -13.67 32.17
CA MET A 284 -5.66 -13.79 33.27
C MET A 284 -6.35 -13.89 34.64
N ASN A 285 -7.43 -13.13 34.86
CA ASN A 285 -8.20 -13.19 36.10
C ASN A 285 -8.91 -14.52 36.30
N ASP A 286 -9.57 -15.07 35.26
CA ASP A 286 -10.22 -16.38 35.32
C ASP A 286 -9.18 -17.49 35.54
N ILE A 287 -8.16 -17.59 34.70
CA ILE A 287 -7.21 -18.72 34.74
C ILE A 287 -6.37 -18.72 36.02
N SER A 288 -5.97 -17.54 36.51
CA SER A 288 -5.24 -17.43 37.78
C SER A 288 -6.09 -17.92 38.95
N THR A 289 -7.36 -17.47 39.01
CA THR A 289 -8.29 -17.86 40.08
C THR A 289 -8.72 -19.32 39.98
N ARG A 290 -9.02 -19.78 38.77
CA ARG A 290 -9.57 -21.11 38.48
C ARG A 290 -8.58 -22.22 38.79
N TYR A 291 -7.33 -22.04 38.39
CA TYR A 291 -6.30 -23.06 38.54
C TYR A 291 -5.41 -22.84 39.76
N ASP A 292 -5.65 -21.75 40.50
CA ASP A 292 -4.81 -21.31 41.61
C ASP A 292 -3.34 -21.19 41.17
N LYS A 293 -3.11 -20.45 40.08
CA LYS A 293 -1.78 -20.22 39.49
C LYS A 293 -1.48 -18.75 39.32
N ASP A 294 -0.20 -18.44 39.34
CA ASP A 294 0.27 -17.12 38.94
C ASP A 294 0.33 -17.04 37.42
N VAL A 295 0.31 -15.82 36.88
CA VAL A 295 0.21 -15.56 35.45
C VAL A 295 1.26 -14.54 35.00
N ILE A 296 1.79 -14.73 33.79
CA ILE A 296 2.82 -13.89 33.18
C ILE A 296 2.50 -13.72 31.70
N VAL A 297 2.63 -12.51 31.16
CA VAL A 297 2.73 -12.33 29.70
C VAL A 297 4.18 -12.63 29.32
N VAL A 298 4.43 -13.78 28.71
CA VAL A 298 5.79 -14.28 28.48
C VAL A 298 6.33 -13.96 27.09
N GLU A 299 5.46 -13.49 26.19
CA GLU A 299 5.86 -12.87 24.92
C GLU A 299 4.94 -11.67 24.62
N THR A 300 5.54 -10.54 24.29
CA THR A 300 4.87 -9.37 23.70
C THR A 300 5.90 -8.55 22.94
N ALA A 301 5.47 -7.84 21.90
CA ALA A 301 6.27 -6.81 21.24
C ALA A 301 5.35 -5.78 20.59
N TYR A 302 5.90 -4.61 20.25
CA TYR A 302 5.18 -3.59 19.50
C TYR A 302 6.16 -2.77 18.65
N ALA A 303 5.71 -2.29 17.49
CA ALA A 303 6.60 -1.55 16.60
C ALA A 303 6.87 -0.13 17.09
N HIS A 304 8.12 0.32 16.97
CA HIS A 304 8.51 1.71 17.15
C HIS A 304 8.50 2.51 15.83
N THR A 305 8.34 1.82 14.69
CA THR A 305 8.31 2.39 13.35
C THR A 305 7.64 1.44 12.34
N LEU A 306 7.11 1.98 11.24
CA LEU A 306 6.67 1.18 10.07
C LEU A 306 7.80 0.98 9.05
N GLU A 307 8.97 1.57 9.29
CA GLU A 307 10.15 1.39 8.44
C GLU A 307 10.71 -0.03 8.56
N ASN A 308 11.58 -0.38 7.61
CA ASN A 308 12.18 -1.70 7.50
C ASN A 308 13.70 -1.60 7.51
N GLY A 309 14.34 -2.33 8.42
CA GLY A 309 15.77 -2.18 8.73
C GLY A 309 16.72 -2.90 7.77
N ASP A 310 16.36 -4.08 7.27
CA ASP A 310 17.27 -4.92 6.45
C ASP A 310 16.75 -5.29 5.05
N GLY A 311 15.55 -4.87 4.69
CA GLY A 311 14.87 -5.19 3.43
C GLY A 311 14.08 -6.50 3.43
N PHE A 312 14.05 -7.25 4.54
CA PHE A 312 13.21 -8.43 4.74
C PHE A 312 11.87 -8.04 5.34
N THR A 313 10.76 -8.53 4.81
CA THR A 313 9.42 -8.02 5.19
C THR A 313 9.15 -8.15 6.69
N ASN A 314 8.83 -7.02 7.32
CA ASN A 314 8.45 -6.97 8.73
C ASN A 314 7.06 -7.56 8.95
N ILE A 315 6.90 -8.20 10.10
CA ILE A 315 5.65 -8.82 10.56
C ILE A 315 4.63 -7.78 11.01
N PHE A 316 5.11 -6.63 11.51
CA PHE A 316 4.28 -5.52 11.91
C PHE A 316 4.24 -4.44 10.84
N GLY A 317 3.05 -4.13 10.31
CA GLY A 317 2.79 -3.06 9.36
C GLY A 317 1.56 -2.21 9.71
N PRO A 318 1.00 -1.46 8.74
CA PRO A 318 -0.17 -0.59 8.97
C PRO A 318 -1.42 -1.34 9.46
N ALA A 319 -1.58 -2.62 9.09
CA ALA A 319 -2.70 -3.43 9.55
C ALA A 319 -2.57 -3.74 11.04
N GLU A 320 -1.38 -4.16 11.46
CA GLU A 320 -1.05 -4.44 12.86
C GLU A 320 -1.10 -3.17 13.71
N GLU A 321 -0.67 -2.02 13.20
CA GLU A 321 -0.84 -0.71 13.88
C GLU A 321 -2.32 -0.39 14.15
N SER A 322 -3.17 -0.55 13.12
CA SER A 322 -4.61 -0.27 13.22
C SER A 322 -5.33 -1.20 14.19
N ALA A 323 -4.89 -2.47 14.28
CA ALA A 323 -5.42 -3.48 15.17
C ALA A 323 -4.89 -3.33 16.61
N GLY A 324 -3.59 -3.05 16.76
CA GLY A 324 -2.88 -3.02 18.03
C GLY A 324 -3.27 -1.88 18.96
N GLY A 325 -3.84 -0.80 18.41
CA GLY A 325 -4.39 0.30 19.21
C GLY A 325 -3.36 1.32 19.68
N TYR A 326 -2.17 1.34 19.08
CA TYR A 326 -1.13 2.34 19.32
C TYR A 326 -0.42 2.67 18.01
N LYS A 327 0.05 3.90 17.84
CA LYS A 327 0.87 4.25 16.66
C LYS A 327 2.23 3.55 16.73
N ALA A 328 2.78 3.21 15.58
CA ALA A 328 4.12 2.67 15.43
C ALA A 328 5.16 3.78 15.60
N THR A 329 5.34 4.23 16.84
CA THR A 329 6.29 5.25 17.26
C THR A 329 7.00 4.79 18.53
N VAL A 330 8.14 5.40 18.87
CA VAL A 330 8.84 5.12 20.14
C VAL A 330 7.94 5.37 21.36
N GLN A 331 7.10 6.42 21.32
CA GLN A 331 6.14 6.72 22.39
C GLN A 331 5.02 5.68 22.44
N GLY A 332 4.46 5.30 21.29
CA GLY A 332 3.39 4.29 21.18
C GLY A 332 3.86 2.90 21.64
N GLN A 333 5.08 2.49 21.26
CA GLN A 333 5.72 1.27 21.75
C GLN A 333 5.84 1.27 23.28
N ALA A 334 6.34 2.37 23.87
CA ALA A 334 6.47 2.50 25.31
C ALA A 334 5.11 2.47 26.02
N GLN A 335 4.09 3.13 25.45
CA GLN A 335 2.75 3.17 26.01
C GLN A 335 2.08 1.79 25.96
N ALA A 336 2.21 1.06 24.85
CA ALA A 336 1.70 -0.31 24.70
C ALA A 336 2.30 -1.25 25.77
N VAL A 337 3.62 -1.22 25.95
CA VAL A 337 4.30 -2.04 26.98
C VAL A 337 3.84 -1.67 28.38
N ARG A 338 3.73 -0.36 28.69
CA ARG A 338 3.23 0.09 29.99
C ARG A 338 1.80 -0.41 30.25
N ASP A 339 0.92 -0.35 29.26
CA ASP A 339 -0.48 -0.74 29.44
C ASP A 339 -0.65 -2.25 29.59
N ILE A 340 0.17 -3.07 28.90
CA ILE A 340 0.27 -4.51 29.14
C ILE A 340 0.78 -4.79 30.56
N MET A 341 1.85 -4.11 31.00
CA MET A 341 2.33 -4.26 32.39
C MET A 341 1.27 -3.91 33.42
N ASN A 342 0.48 -2.86 33.17
CA ASN A 342 -0.63 -2.47 34.04
C ASN A 342 -1.75 -3.52 34.05
N ALA A 343 -2.10 -4.07 32.89
CA ALA A 343 -3.07 -5.17 32.78
C ALA A 343 -2.65 -6.40 33.60
N VAL A 344 -1.37 -6.78 33.52
CA VAL A 344 -0.81 -7.88 34.33
C VAL A 344 -0.80 -7.51 35.82
N HIS A 345 -0.40 -6.30 36.17
CA HIS A 345 -0.36 -5.82 37.56
C HIS A 345 -1.74 -5.87 38.24
N GLU A 346 -2.81 -5.58 37.49
CA GLU A 346 -4.19 -5.55 37.98
C GLU A 346 -4.79 -6.94 38.28
N VAL A 347 -4.08 -8.04 37.98
CA VAL A 347 -4.55 -9.40 38.29
C VAL A 347 -4.72 -9.55 39.82
N PRO A 348 -5.92 -9.94 40.31
CA PRO A 348 -6.24 -9.97 41.73
C PRO A 348 -5.28 -10.80 42.58
N GLY A 349 -5.02 -10.31 43.80
CA GLY A 349 -4.14 -10.98 44.74
C GLY A 349 -2.65 -10.80 44.45
N GLY A 350 -2.27 -9.94 43.48
CA GLY A 350 -0.87 -9.73 43.09
C GLY A 350 -0.29 -10.94 42.36
N ARG A 351 -1.13 -11.68 41.64
CA ARG A 351 -0.76 -12.94 40.97
C ARG A 351 -0.27 -12.76 39.53
N GLY A 352 -0.41 -11.57 38.97
CA GLY A 352 0.25 -11.18 37.74
C GLY A 352 1.68 -10.74 38.05
N LEU A 353 2.65 -11.57 37.66
CA LEU A 353 4.02 -11.42 38.14
C LEU A 353 4.89 -10.56 37.23
N GLY A 354 4.55 -10.47 35.95
CA GLY A 354 5.15 -9.50 35.05
C GLY A 354 5.10 -9.86 33.57
N VAL A 355 5.99 -9.24 32.81
CA VAL A 355 6.02 -9.25 31.35
C VAL A 355 7.42 -9.57 30.84
N PHE A 356 7.52 -10.38 29.79
CA PHE A 356 8.72 -10.54 28.98
C PHE A 356 8.49 -9.96 27.58
N TYR A 357 9.32 -8.98 27.20
CA TYR A 357 9.34 -8.48 25.84
C TYR A 357 10.11 -9.45 24.95
N TRP A 358 9.53 -9.80 23.82
CA TRP A 358 10.12 -10.75 22.88
C TRP A 358 11.10 -10.01 21.96
N GLU A 359 12.38 -10.38 22.03
CA GLU A 359 13.46 -9.93 21.14
C GLU A 359 13.59 -8.40 21.05
N GLN A 360 13.69 -7.74 22.21
CA GLN A 360 13.85 -6.28 22.24
C GLN A 360 15.19 -5.81 21.66
N ASP A 361 16.17 -6.71 21.50
CA ASP A 361 17.52 -6.49 20.99
C ASP A 361 17.76 -6.96 19.55
N TRP A 362 16.74 -7.51 18.87
CA TRP A 362 16.92 -8.06 17.52
C TRP A 362 17.00 -6.98 16.44
N ILE A 363 18.19 -6.42 16.27
CA ILE A 363 18.52 -5.40 15.28
C ILE A 363 18.84 -6.01 13.89
N PRO A 364 18.67 -5.24 12.79
CA PRO A 364 18.88 -5.71 11.42
C PRO A 364 20.37 -5.89 11.09
N VAL A 365 20.93 -7.06 11.40
CA VAL A 365 22.34 -7.41 11.14
C VAL A 365 22.43 -8.56 10.13
N GLU A 366 23.22 -8.37 9.07
CA GLU A 366 23.45 -9.39 8.04
C GLU A 366 23.96 -10.69 8.67
N GLY A 367 23.27 -11.80 8.39
CA GLY A 367 23.60 -13.11 8.96
C GLY A 367 22.98 -13.39 10.33
N ALA A 368 22.19 -12.47 10.89
CA ALA A 368 21.43 -12.65 12.13
C ALA A 368 19.90 -12.62 11.90
N GLY A 369 19.42 -13.24 10.81
CA GLY A 369 17.99 -13.37 10.53
C GLY A 369 17.31 -14.55 11.20
N TRP A 370 15.99 -14.67 11.00
CA TRP A 370 15.14 -15.68 11.64
C TRP A 370 15.47 -17.12 11.21
N LYS A 371 16.14 -17.23 10.05
CA LYS A 371 16.72 -18.43 9.45
C LYS A 371 18.02 -18.03 8.74
N ILE A 372 18.97 -18.95 8.60
CA ILE A 372 20.19 -18.68 7.83
C ILE A 372 19.84 -18.26 6.39
N GLY A 373 20.46 -17.16 5.95
CA GLY A 373 20.29 -16.62 4.59
C GLY A 373 19.06 -15.74 4.40
N GLU A 374 18.25 -15.55 5.44
CA GLU A 374 17.10 -14.65 5.45
C GLU A 374 17.34 -13.48 6.42
N GLY A 375 16.45 -12.48 6.41
CA GLY A 375 16.54 -11.29 7.27
C GLY A 375 15.76 -11.42 8.57
N ASN A 376 15.49 -10.29 9.19
CA ASN A 376 14.82 -10.14 10.46
C ASN A 376 13.42 -9.54 10.24
N GLY A 377 12.36 -10.33 10.46
CA GLY A 377 10.98 -9.83 10.34
C GLY A 377 10.49 -8.99 11.53
N TRP A 378 11.34 -8.74 12.52
CA TRP A 378 11.00 -8.11 13.79
C TRP A 378 11.83 -6.86 14.10
N ASP A 379 12.67 -6.39 13.17
CA ASP A 379 13.59 -5.27 13.43
C ASP A 379 12.88 -4.00 13.89
N ASN A 380 11.70 -3.70 13.34
CA ASN A 380 10.92 -2.53 13.69
C ASN A 380 10.20 -2.64 15.04
N GLN A 381 10.26 -3.79 15.69
CA GLN A 381 9.73 -4.04 17.03
C GLN A 381 10.83 -4.09 18.10
N ALA A 382 12.11 -3.96 17.74
CA ALA A 382 13.19 -3.80 18.71
C ALA A 382 13.00 -2.51 19.55
N MET A 383 13.62 -2.48 20.73
CA MET A 383 13.78 -1.28 21.56
C MET A 383 15.16 -0.62 21.36
N PHE A 384 15.80 -0.96 20.25
CA PHE A 384 16.95 -0.28 19.68
C PHE A 384 16.60 0.19 18.28
N ASP A 385 17.21 1.29 17.83
CA ASP A 385 17.13 1.66 16.41
C ASP A 385 17.92 0.68 15.54
N PHE A 386 17.82 0.82 14.22
CA PHE A 386 18.46 -0.09 13.27
C PHE A 386 19.99 -0.11 13.38
N GLU A 387 20.59 0.94 13.93
CA GLU A 387 22.03 1.04 14.20
C GLU A 387 22.45 0.51 15.57
N GLY A 388 21.49 0.05 16.39
CA GLY A 388 21.73 -0.50 17.72
C GLY A 388 21.78 0.52 18.85
N ASN A 389 21.33 1.77 18.65
CA ASN A 389 21.18 2.72 19.75
C ASN A 389 19.90 2.43 20.54
N ALA A 390 20.00 2.41 21.87
CA ALA A 390 18.85 2.24 22.73
C ALA A 390 17.81 3.34 22.47
N LEU A 391 16.57 2.93 22.18
CA LEU A 391 15.46 3.85 22.01
C LEU A 391 14.97 4.32 23.38
N PRO A 392 14.44 5.56 23.48
CA PRO A 392 13.80 6.04 24.70
C PRO A 392 12.70 5.12 25.25
N SER A 393 12.04 4.32 24.39
CA SER A 393 11.03 3.35 24.80
C SER A 393 11.54 2.32 25.82
N LEU A 394 12.83 2.01 25.80
CA LEU A 394 13.44 1.07 26.75
C LEU A 394 13.35 1.56 28.21
N ASP A 395 13.30 2.88 28.44
CA ASP A 395 13.13 3.46 29.77
C ASP A 395 11.75 3.23 30.39
N VAL A 396 10.78 2.65 29.65
CA VAL A 396 9.45 2.30 30.16
C VAL A 396 9.54 1.52 31.47
N TYR A 397 10.47 0.57 31.59
CA TYR A 397 10.65 -0.26 32.79
C TYR A 397 11.08 0.51 34.04
N ASN A 398 11.87 1.55 33.87
CA ASN A 398 12.27 2.45 34.95
C ASN A 398 11.13 3.41 35.29
N LEU A 399 10.48 3.99 34.28
CA LEU A 399 9.41 4.98 34.44
C LEU A 399 8.18 4.39 35.12
N VAL A 400 7.77 3.18 34.77
CA VAL A 400 6.63 2.50 35.43
C VAL A 400 6.88 2.17 36.89
N SER A 401 8.15 2.04 37.29
CA SER A 401 8.58 1.74 38.67
C SER A 401 8.89 3.01 39.49
N ALA A 402 8.91 4.18 38.85
CA ALA A 402 9.27 5.43 39.50
C ALA A 402 8.16 5.89 40.47
N PRO A 403 8.50 6.61 41.56
CA PRO A 403 7.48 7.29 42.35
C PRO A 403 6.80 8.36 41.49
N LEU A 404 5.47 8.52 41.66
CA LEU A 404 4.75 9.61 40.99
C LEU A 404 5.23 10.95 41.54
N GLU A 405 5.91 11.74 40.69
CA GLU A 405 6.33 13.10 40.99
C GLU A 405 5.38 14.11 40.31
N GLY A 406 4.41 14.63 41.07
CA GLY A 406 3.43 15.60 40.57
C GLY A 406 2.12 14.94 40.11
N GLU A 407 1.40 15.61 39.21
CA GLU A 407 0.18 15.06 38.63
C GLU A 407 0.53 14.10 37.48
N PRO A 408 -0.17 12.96 37.34
CA PRO A 408 0.02 12.07 36.20
C PRO A 408 -0.17 12.82 34.87
N TYR A 409 0.61 12.42 33.87
CA TYR A 409 0.40 12.88 32.50
C TYR A 409 -0.99 12.44 32.04
N ALA A 410 -1.85 13.40 31.74
CA ALA A 410 -3.15 13.13 31.12
C ALA A 410 -2.98 13.21 29.60
N ALA A 411 -3.18 12.08 28.93
CA ALA A 411 -3.16 12.05 27.48
C ALA A 411 -4.34 12.85 26.91
N GLU A 412 -4.04 13.76 26.00
CA GLU A 412 -5.03 14.62 25.35
C GLU A 412 -5.47 13.99 24.03
N LEU A 413 -6.75 14.07 23.71
CA LEU A 413 -7.27 13.66 22.40
C LEU A 413 -6.80 14.67 21.34
N GLU A 414 -6.01 14.20 20.37
CA GLU A 414 -5.41 15.06 19.34
C GLU A 414 -6.14 14.96 17.99
N TYR A 415 -6.69 13.77 17.68
CA TYR A 415 -7.39 13.51 16.43
C TYR A 415 -8.51 12.50 16.62
N VAL A 416 -9.60 12.67 15.86
CA VAL A 416 -10.71 11.71 15.79
C VAL A 416 -10.81 11.25 14.35
N GLN A 417 -10.70 9.94 14.15
CA GLN A 417 -10.78 9.37 12.81
C GLN A 417 -12.21 9.52 12.27
N PRO A 418 -12.40 10.02 11.04
CA PRO A 418 -13.72 10.17 10.45
C PRO A 418 -14.34 8.81 10.16
N VAL A 419 -15.66 8.74 10.31
CA VAL A 419 -16.48 7.60 9.91
C VAL A 419 -16.99 7.85 8.49
N THR A 420 -16.94 6.86 7.62
CA THR A 420 -17.52 6.94 6.28
C THR A 420 -18.58 5.86 6.12
N LEU A 421 -19.76 6.21 5.63
CA LEU A 421 -20.90 5.31 5.44
C LEU A 421 -21.58 5.59 4.09
N ASP A 422 -22.10 4.55 3.45
CA ASP A 422 -22.90 4.68 2.23
C ASP A 422 -24.29 4.05 2.46
N ILE A 423 -25.36 4.76 2.08
CA ILE A 423 -26.77 4.35 2.19
C ILE A 423 -27.55 4.74 0.93
N THR A 424 -28.73 4.18 0.69
CA THR A 424 -29.60 4.57 -0.44
C THR A 424 -30.73 5.51 -0.01
N VAL A 425 -31.39 6.18 -0.95
CA VAL A 425 -32.54 7.06 -0.70
C VAL A 425 -33.67 6.29 -0.04
N GLY A 426 -34.01 6.70 1.18
CA GLY A 426 -34.98 6.01 2.03
C GLY A 426 -34.44 4.78 2.77
N GLY A 427 -33.13 4.52 2.70
CA GLY A 427 -32.42 3.53 3.50
C GLY A 427 -32.28 3.95 4.97
N GLU A 428 -32.05 2.98 5.84
CA GLU A 428 -31.84 3.22 7.28
C GLU A 428 -30.39 3.60 7.55
N LEU A 429 -30.17 4.74 8.22
CA LEU A 429 -28.84 5.19 8.61
C LEU A 429 -28.47 4.63 10.00
N GLN A 430 -27.43 3.81 10.06
CA GLN A 430 -26.85 3.33 11.32
C GLN A 430 -25.46 3.94 11.54
N LEU A 431 -25.35 4.82 12.52
CA LEU A 431 -24.08 5.43 12.93
C LEU A 431 -23.44 4.59 14.05
N PRO A 432 -22.09 4.45 14.08
CA PRO A 432 -21.41 3.65 15.08
C PRO A 432 -21.54 4.29 16.47
N ALA A 433 -21.64 3.48 17.52
CA ALA A 433 -21.74 3.99 18.90
C ALA A 433 -20.42 4.56 19.45
N ALA A 434 -19.30 4.30 18.78
CA ALA A 434 -17.97 4.80 19.15
C ALA A 434 -17.11 5.07 17.90
N VAL A 435 -16.11 5.93 18.06
CA VAL A 435 -15.12 6.28 17.02
C VAL A 435 -13.69 6.13 17.52
N LYS A 436 -12.72 5.90 16.63
CA LYS A 436 -11.31 5.85 17.01
C LYS A 436 -10.77 7.26 17.24
N GLY A 437 -10.21 7.50 18.42
CA GLY A 437 -9.51 8.73 18.78
C GLY A 437 -8.03 8.48 19.05
N GLU A 438 -7.17 9.33 18.53
CA GLU A 438 -5.71 9.29 18.72
C GLU A 438 -5.30 10.28 19.80
N PHE A 439 -4.48 9.80 20.73
CA PHE A 439 -4.07 10.55 21.91
C PHE A 439 -2.61 10.98 21.85
N SER A 440 -2.26 11.99 22.64
CA SER A 440 -0.91 12.55 22.75
C SER A 440 0.12 11.63 23.43
N ASP A 441 -0.28 10.43 23.83
CA ASP A 441 0.59 9.32 24.25
C ASP A 441 0.73 8.25 23.15
N ASP A 442 0.27 8.57 21.93
CA ASP A 442 0.22 7.71 20.75
C ASP A 442 -0.67 6.47 20.88
N SER A 443 -1.53 6.40 21.90
CA SER A 443 -2.59 5.40 21.96
C SER A 443 -3.79 5.77 21.08
N ILE A 444 -4.48 4.75 20.57
CA ILE A 444 -5.71 4.85 19.77
C ILE A 444 -6.82 4.16 20.55
N ARG A 445 -7.86 4.93 20.92
CA ARG A 445 -8.93 4.45 21.81
C ARG A 445 -10.28 4.59 21.15
N LEU A 446 -11.19 3.66 21.41
CA LEU A 446 -12.60 3.81 21.05
C LEU A 446 -13.27 4.80 22.01
N LEU A 447 -13.88 5.84 21.44
CA LEU A 447 -14.54 6.91 22.16
C LEU A 447 -16.03 6.87 21.86
N PRO A 448 -16.89 6.74 22.89
CA PRO A 448 -18.33 6.86 22.71
C PRO A 448 -18.69 8.18 22.02
N VAL A 449 -19.62 8.12 21.08
CA VAL A 449 -20.04 9.28 20.30
C VAL A 449 -21.57 9.41 20.34
N ASP A 450 -22.02 10.62 20.64
CA ASP A 450 -23.41 11.02 20.50
C ASP A 450 -23.57 11.81 19.20
N TRP A 451 -24.18 11.20 18.19
CA TRP A 451 -24.35 11.82 16.89
C TRP A 451 -25.48 12.86 16.88
N GLU A 452 -25.29 13.94 16.12
CA GLU A 452 -26.36 14.90 15.85
C GLU A 452 -27.51 14.24 15.08
N ALA A 453 -28.74 14.69 15.37
CA ALA A 453 -29.92 14.16 14.72
C ALA A 453 -29.94 14.48 13.22
N VAL A 454 -30.09 13.45 12.39
CA VAL A 454 -30.23 13.60 10.95
C VAL A 454 -31.70 13.78 10.58
N SER A 455 -32.00 14.76 9.72
CA SER A 455 -33.37 14.94 9.22
C SER A 455 -33.74 13.78 8.29
N PRO A 456 -34.91 13.14 8.47
CA PRO A 456 -35.38 12.12 7.53
C PRO A 456 -35.50 12.63 6.08
N GLU A 457 -35.72 13.93 5.87
CA GLU A 457 -35.76 14.52 4.52
C GLU A 457 -34.40 14.50 3.81
N ASP A 458 -33.30 14.61 4.57
CA ASP A 458 -31.95 14.61 4.00
C ASP A 458 -31.54 13.21 3.53
N LEU A 459 -32.13 12.16 4.12
CA LEU A 459 -32.00 10.76 3.70
C LEU A 459 -32.88 10.40 2.50
N THR A 460 -33.77 11.30 2.06
CA THR A 460 -34.69 11.07 0.92
C THR A 460 -34.19 11.66 -0.40
N LYS A 461 -32.99 12.23 -0.40
CA LYS A 461 -32.38 12.85 -1.57
C LYS A 461 -30.95 12.33 -1.72
N PRO A 462 -30.49 12.03 -2.94
CA PRO A 462 -29.09 11.71 -3.14
C PRO A 462 -28.18 12.89 -2.80
N GLY A 463 -27.05 12.62 -2.16
CA GLY A 463 -26.12 13.64 -1.65
C GLY A 463 -25.19 13.11 -0.57
N THR A 464 -24.17 13.89 -0.20
CA THR A 464 -23.31 13.58 0.96
C THR A 464 -23.73 14.43 2.16
N LEU A 465 -23.92 13.78 3.31
CA LEU A 465 -24.22 14.40 4.59
C LEU A 465 -22.99 14.28 5.49
N ARG A 466 -22.61 15.39 6.13
CA ARG A 466 -21.61 15.39 7.19
C ARG A 466 -22.35 15.54 8.52
N ILE A 467 -22.23 14.55 9.37
CA ILE A 467 -22.91 14.48 10.66
C ILE A 467 -21.84 14.66 11.72
N ALA A 468 -21.98 15.71 12.52
CA ALA A 468 -21.12 15.90 13.66
C ALA A 468 -21.54 14.97 14.80
N GLY A 469 -20.57 14.49 15.56
CA GLY A 469 -20.78 13.75 16.79
C GLY A 469 -20.07 14.41 17.96
N THR A 470 -20.73 14.48 19.11
CA THR A 470 -20.11 14.95 20.35
C THR A 470 -19.49 13.78 21.11
N ILE A 471 -18.27 13.97 21.57
CA ILE A 471 -17.56 13.02 22.44
C ILE A 471 -17.54 13.62 23.85
N GLU A 472 -18.02 12.88 24.84
CA GLU A 472 -18.09 13.38 26.22
C GLU A 472 -16.69 13.73 26.75
N GLY A 473 -16.55 14.94 27.30
CA GLY A 473 -15.29 15.41 27.90
C GLY A 473 -14.21 15.86 26.90
N ALA A 474 -14.45 15.78 25.60
CA ALA A 474 -13.54 16.24 24.56
C ALA A 474 -13.97 17.58 23.93
N SER A 475 -13.00 18.37 23.47
CA SER A 475 -13.25 19.58 22.67
C SER A 475 -13.36 19.28 21.18
N LEU A 476 -12.79 18.16 20.71
CA LEU A 476 -12.87 17.68 19.34
C LEU A 476 -14.21 16.97 19.10
N GLN A 477 -14.72 17.10 17.88
CA GLN A 477 -15.95 16.44 17.42
C GLN A 477 -15.60 15.27 16.50
N ALA A 478 -16.43 14.23 16.56
CA ALA A 478 -16.43 13.18 15.55
C ALA A 478 -17.13 13.68 14.28
N GLU A 479 -16.77 13.11 13.14
CA GLU A 479 -17.45 13.36 11.86
C GLU A 479 -17.82 12.03 11.23
N ALA A 480 -19.08 11.88 10.83
CA ALA A 480 -19.52 10.84 9.93
C ALA A 480 -19.86 11.46 8.58
N VAL A 481 -19.21 10.97 7.53
CA VAL A 481 -19.48 11.30 6.13
C VAL A 481 -20.40 10.21 5.59
N VAL A 482 -21.67 10.54 5.40
CA VAL A 482 -22.70 9.63 4.89
C VAL A 482 -23.01 9.96 3.44
N THR A 483 -22.80 9.03 2.52
CA THR A 483 -23.24 9.16 1.14
C THR A 483 -24.63 8.56 1.00
N VAL A 484 -25.60 9.35 0.55
CA VAL A 484 -26.96 8.91 0.18
C VAL A 484 -27.00 8.72 -1.34
N GLU A 485 -27.19 7.49 -1.79
CA GLU A 485 -27.29 7.11 -3.20
C GLU A 485 -28.75 7.15 -3.68
N GLY A 486 -29.03 7.65 -4.89
CA GLY A 486 -30.39 8.07 -5.25
C GLY A 486 -31.37 6.99 -5.66
N THR A 487 -30.93 5.76 -5.89
CA THR A 487 -31.81 4.67 -6.31
C THR A 487 -32.44 4.04 -5.07
N ARG A 488 -33.74 4.30 -4.86
CA ARG A 488 -34.52 3.54 -3.89
C ARG A 488 -34.56 2.07 -4.33
N ASN A 489 -33.88 1.21 -3.58
CA ASN A 489 -34.08 -0.22 -3.70
C ASN A 489 -35.46 -0.58 -3.11
N TYR A 490 -36.36 -1.10 -3.95
CA TYR A 490 -37.71 -1.47 -3.56
C TYR A 490 -37.77 -2.87 -2.89
N VAL A 491 -36.65 -3.60 -2.85
CA VAL A 491 -36.52 -4.85 -2.11
C VAL A 491 -36.27 -4.57 -0.64
N THR A 492 -37.03 -5.21 0.24
CA THR A 492 -36.82 -5.15 1.70
C THR A 492 -35.99 -6.35 2.17
N ASN A 493 -35.14 -6.17 3.18
CA ASN A 493 -34.22 -7.21 3.66
C ASN A 493 -33.38 -7.80 2.52
N ALA A 494 -32.83 -6.91 1.68
CA ALA A 494 -32.17 -7.26 0.43
C ALA A 494 -30.90 -8.11 0.60
N GLY A 495 -30.16 -7.90 1.69
CA GLY A 495 -28.96 -8.66 2.05
C GLY A 495 -29.13 -9.58 3.27
N PHE A 496 -30.36 -9.80 3.74
CA PHE A 496 -30.63 -10.71 4.87
C PHE A 496 -30.09 -10.24 6.25
N GLU A 497 -29.73 -8.96 6.37
CA GLU A 497 -29.24 -8.31 7.61
C GLU A 497 -30.16 -8.40 8.83
N ALA A 498 -31.42 -8.83 8.66
CA ALA A 498 -32.28 -9.20 9.78
C ALA A 498 -31.81 -10.48 10.51
N GLY A 499 -30.83 -11.20 9.97
CA GLY A 499 -30.40 -12.53 10.43
C GLY A 499 -31.42 -13.63 10.14
N ASP A 500 -32.40 -13.35 9.27
CA ASP A 500 -33.45 -14.26 8.87
C ASP A 500 -34.02 -13.92 7.48
N PHE A 501 -35.00 -14.72 7.02
CA PHE A 501 -35.66 -14.57 5.72
C PHE A 501 -36.93 -13.70 5.77
N SER A 502 -37.07 -12.79 6.74
CA SER A 502 -38.22 -11.90 6.84
C SER A 502 -38.45 -11.13 5.54
N GLY A 503 -39.69 -11.14 5.04
CA GLY A 503 -40.08 -10.52 3.76
C GLY A 503 -39.88 -11.40 2.53
N TRP A 504 -39.21 -12.56 2.66
CA TRP A 504 -38.97 -13.49 1.56
C TRP A 504 -39.87 -14.74 1.67
N THR A 505 -40.25 -15.30 0.52
CA THR A 505 -40.95 -16.58 0.40
C THR A 505 -39.99 -17.64 -0.12
N LEU A 506 -39.80 -18.70 0.67
CA LEU A 506 -38.94 -19.83 0.33
C LEU A 506 -39.78 -21.02 -0.13
N SER A 507 -39.31 -21.76 -1.13
CA SER A 507 -39.91 -23.02 -1.58
C SER A 507 -38.86 -23.98 -2.15
N GLY A 508 -39.20 -25.28 -2.24
CA GLY A 508 -38.25 -26.35 -2.58
C GLY A 508 -37.67 -27.01 -1.32
N ASP A 509 -36.40 -27.40 -1.39
CA ASP A 509 -35.59 -27.94 -0.29
C ASP A 509 -35.07 -26.79 0.60
N THR A 510 -35.97 -26.15 1.35
CA THR A 510 -35.65 -24.95 2.14
C THR A 510 -34.68 -25.21 3.28
N GLU A 511 -34.51 -26.45 3.72
CA GLU A 511 -33.48 -26.84 4.69
C GLU A 511 -32.05 -26.66 4.16
N ALA A 512 -31.88 -26.43 2.86
CA ALA A 512 -30.60 -26.09 2.26
C ALA A 512 -30.18 -24.64 2.53
N LEU A 513 -31.10 -23.77 2.97
CA LEU A 513 -30.92 -22.32 3.03
C LEU A 513 -30.69 -21.85 4.47
N ASP A 514 -29.69 -21.02 4.67
CA ASP A 514 -29.38 -20.38 5.95
C ASP A 514 -29.13 -18.88 5.78
N ALA A 515 -29.50 -18.08 6.77
CA ALA A 515 -29.14 -16.66 6.84
C ALA A 515 -27.85 -16.55 7.68
N GLU A 516 -26.70 -16.67 7.03
CA GLU A 516 -25.40 -16.91 7.67
C GLU A 516 -24.75 -15.62 8.15
N ASN A 517 -24.41 -15.53 9.45
CA ASN A 517 -23.62 -14.43 10.01
C ASN A 517 -22.12 -14.61 9.70
N SER A 518 -21.51 -13.58 9.12
CA SER A 518 -20.19 -13.61 8.48
C SER A 518 -19.20 -12.59 9.06
N SER A 519 -19.40 -12.08 10.29
CA SER A 519 -18.65 -10.98 10.93
C SER A 519 -17.17 -11.27 11.34
N ALA A 520 -16.48 -12.17 10.65
CA ALA A 520 -15.06 -12.48 10.78
C ALA A 520 -14.30 -12.11 9.48
N PRO A 521 -12.95 -11.94 9.48
CA PRO A 521 -12.17 -11.50 8.29
C PRO A 521 -12.15 -12.48 7.08
N ALA A 522 -13.05 -13.48 7.06
CA ALA A 522 -13.27 -14.48 6.03
C ALA A 522 -14.77 -14.83 5.88
N GLY A 523 -15.64 -13.80 5.80
CA GLY A 523 -17.10 -13.93 5.77
C GLY A 523 -17.72 -14.25 4.40
N ASN A 524 -18.94 -14.82 4.39
CA ASN A 524 -19.72 -15.17 3.19
C ASN A 524 -20.74 -14.09 2.78
N ALA A 525 -20.72 -12.91 3.40
CA ALA A 525 -21.52 -11.74 3.02
C ALA A 525 -20.76 -10.87 2.01
N TYR A 526 -21.47 -10.31 1.04
CA TYR A 526 -20.93 -9.32 0.11
C TYR A 526 -20.93 -7.94 0.76
N SER A 527 -22.00 -7.62 1.48
CA SER A 527 -22.19 -6.40 2.25
C SER A 527 -22.88 -6.72 3.57
N GLY A 528 -22.59 -5.97 4.64
CA GLY A 528 -23.19 -6.24 5.95
C GLY A 528 -22.63 -7.51 6.61
N ASP A 529 -23.35 -8.01 7.61
CA ASP A 529 -22.94 -9.15 8.41
C ASP A 529 -23.61 -10.46 7.96
N TYR A 530 -24.64 -10.42 7.10
CA TYR A 530 -25.41 -11.61 6.75
C TYR A 530 -25.50 -11.85 5.24
N SER A 531 -25.78 -13.09 4.85
CA SER A 531 -26.20 -13.43 3.48
C SER A 531 -27.05 -14.70 3.45
N LEU A 532 -27.73 -14.97 2.35
CA LEU A 532 -28.36 -16.28 2.14
C LEU A 532 -27.29 -17.26 1.68
N HIS A 533 -26.87 -18.16 2.55
CA HIS A 533 -26.02 -19.29 2.21
C HIS A 533 -26.88 -20.50 1.82
N TYR A 534 -26.43 -21.30 0.85
CA TYR A 534 -27.10 -22.53 0.45
C TYR A 534 -26.12 -23.71 0.33
N TYR A 535 -26.46 -24.87 0.93
CA TYR A 535 -25.69 -26.12 0.83
C TYR A 535 -26.50 -27.36 1.24
N LEU A 536 -26.34 -28.47 0.51
CA LEU A 536 -26.72 -29.83 0.96
C LEU A 536 -25.77 -30.90 0.39
N ASP A 537 -25.65 -32.02 1.12
CA ASP A 537 -24.88 -33.23 0.75
C ASP A 537 -25.66 -34.21 -0.16
N ARG A 538 -26.70 -33.71 -0.83
CA ARG A 538 -27.53 -34.39 -1.84
C ARG A 538 -27.94 -33.37 -2.91
N PRO A 539 -28.34 -33.76 -4.14
CA PRO A 539 -28.95 -32.82 -5.08
C PRO A 539 -30.25 -32.22 -4.54
N TYR A 540 -30.50 -30.96 -4.86
CA TYR A 540 -31.60 -30.18 -4.27
C TYR A 540 -32.02 -29.02 -5.17
N THR A 541 -33.22 -28.52 -4.94
CA THR A 541 -33.78 -27.37 -5.65
C THR A 541 -34.33 -26.38 -4.65
N PHE A 542 -34.12 -25.09 -4.86
CA PHE A 542 -34.74 -24.07 -4.02
C PHE A 542 -35.18 -22.87 -4.85
N LYS A 543 -36.10 -22.10 -4.27
CA LYS A 543 -36.51 -20.80 -4.79
C LYS A 543 -36.74 -19.86 -3.63
N VAL A 544 -36.15 -18.67 -3.72
CA VAL A 544 -36.31 -17.55 -2.81
C VAL A 544 -36.90 -16.38 -3.60
N GLU A 545 -38.03 -15.82 -3.15
CA GLU A 545 -38.71 -14.75 -3.89
C GLU A 545 -39.39 -13.72 -3.00
N GLN A 546 -39.47 -12.48 -3.48
CA GLN A 546 -40.18 -11.39 -2.83
C GLN A 546 -41.14 -10.73 -3.82
N LYS A 547 -42.41 -10.57 -3.40
CA LYS A 547 -43.39 -9.79 -4.15
C LYS A 547 -43.35 -8.35 -3.68
N VAL A 548 -42.95 -7.45 -4.57
CA VAL A 548 -42.92 -6.01 -4.33
C VAL A 548 -44.21 -5.38 -4.87
N THR A 549 -44.88 -4.59 -4.04
CA THR A 549 -46.17 -3.97 -4.35
C THR A 549 -46.13 -2.45 -4.15
N GLY A 550 -47.02 -1.72 -4.82
CA GLY A 550 -47.08 -0.26 -4.73
C GLY A 550 -46.04 0.45 -5.62
N LEU A 551 -45.54 -0.25 -6.64
CA LEU A 551 -44.64 0.32 -7.64
C LEU A 551 -45.40 1.29 -8.55
N PRO A 552 -44.87 2.49 -8.84
CA PRO A 552 -45.36 3.28 -9.97
C PRO A 552 -45.30 2.50 -11.30
N ASP A 553 -46.21 2.84 -12.23
CA ASP A 553 -46.09 2.33 -13.59
C ASP A 553 -44.81 2.89 -14.22
N GLY A 554 -43.96 2.03 -14.79
CA GLY A 554 -42.64 2.44 -15.25
C GLY A 554 -41.75 1.27 -15.66
N THR A 555 -40.50 1.60 -15.96
CA THR A 555 -39.46 0.63 -16.34
C THR A 555 -38.51 0.43 -15.17
N TYR A 556 -38.28 -0.82 -14.81
CA TYR A 556 -37.49 -1.24 -13.66
C TYR A 556 -36.30 -2.11 -14.06
N THR A 557 -35.30 -2.17 -13.19
CA THR A 557 -34.19 -3.11 -13.25
C THR A 557 -34.15 -3.92 -11.97
N ALA A 558 -33.98 -5.24 -12.09
CA ALA A 558 -33.78 -6.15 -10.95
C ALA A 558 -32.36 -6.71 -10.98
N ALA A 559 -31.70 -6.82 -9.83
CA ALA A 559 -30.36 -7.38 -9.74
C ALA A 559 -30.12 -8.17 -8.43
N VAL A 560 -29.01 -8.92 -8.38
CA VAL A 560 -28.58 -9.67 -7.19
C VAL A 560 -27.07 -9.93 -7.20
N ARG A 561 -26.45 -10.02 -6.02
CA ARG A 561 -25.07 -10.51 -5.82
C ARG A 561 -25.06 -11.99 -5.43
N THR A 562 -24.12 -12.76 -5.98
CA THR A 562 -24.04 -14.21 -5.75
C THR A 562 -22.61 -14.73 -5.90
N GLN A 563 -22.18 -15.59 -5.01
CA GLN A 563 -20.91 -16.33 -5.06
C GLN A 563 -21.13 -17.82 -4.80
N GLY A 564 -20.11 -18.65 -5.01
CA GLY A 564 -20.20 -20.08 -4.65
C GLY A 564 -19.23 -20.95 -5.44
N GLY A 565 -19.08 -22.21 -5.01
CA GLY A 565 -18.16 -23.17 -5.64
C GLY A 565 -18.55 -23.58 -7.07
N GLY A 566 -19.75 -23.19 -7.52
CA GLY A 566 -20.25 -23.48 -8.86
C GLY A 566 -20.70 -24.93 -9.05
N GLY A 567 -21.14 -25.23 -10.27
CA GLY A 567 -21.58 -26.58 -10.65
C GLY A 567 -23.06 -26.84 -10.38
N GLU A 568 -23.88 -25.84 -10.11
CA GLU A 568 -25.34 -25.96 -10.17
C GLU A 568 -25.79 -26.39 -11.57
N LYS A 569 -26.86 -27.20 -11.68
CA LYS A 569 -27.48 -27.51 -12.98
C LYS A 569 -28.16 -26.29 -13.56
N SER A 570 -28.75 -25.47 -12.71
CA SER A 570 -29.22 -24.13 -13.06
C SER A 570 -29.28 -23.26 -11.82
N LEU A 571 -28.88 -22.00 -11.95
CA LEU A 571 -29.11 -20.95 -10.97
C LEU A 571 -29.54 -19.71 -11.76
N LYS A 572 -30.68 -19.10 -11.42
CA LYS A 572 -31.27 -18.01 -12.21
C LYS A 572 -31.83 -16.92 -11.33
N LEU A 573 -31.47 -15.67 -11.61
CA LEU A 573 -32.25 -14.51 -11.20
C LEU A 573 -33.50 -14.47 -12.07
N PHE A 574 -34.66 -14.14 -11.49
CA PHE A 574 -35.89 -13.94 -12.24
C PHE A 574 -36.67 -12.71 -11.76
N ALA A 575 -37.47 -12.15 -12.66
CA ALA A 575 -38.48 -11.14 -12.37
C ALA A 575 -39.78 -11.44 -13.12
N VAL A 576 -40.93 -11.25 -12.47
CA VAL A 576 -42.28 -11.49 -13.01
C VAL A 576 -43.13 -10.25 -12.80
N ASN A 577 -43.62 -9.65 -13.88
CA ASN A 577 -44.52 -8.50 -13.79
C ASN A 577 -45.98 -8.94 -13.49
N ALA A 578 -46.87 -7.98 -13.21
CA ALA A 578 -48.28 -8.25 -12.94
C ALA A 578 -49.04 -8.92 -14.11
N ALA A 579 -48.54 -8.81 -15.35
CA ALA A 579 -49.10 -9.48 -16.52
C ALA A 579 -48.69 -10.97 -16.62
N GLY A 580 -47.72 -11.40 -15.81
CA GLY A 580 -47.17 -12.76 -15.80
C GLY A 580 -45.99 -12.97 -16.74
N ASP A 581 -45.43 -11.90 -17.32
CA ASP A 581 -44.22 -11.99 -18.14
C ASP A 581 -43.03 -12.25 -17.21
N LYS A 582 -42.37 -13.41 -17.40
CA LYS A 582 -41.18 -13.81 -16.64
C LYS A 582 -39.92 -13.52 -17.46
N LEU A 583 -39.04 -12.70 -16.89
CA LEU A 583 -37.68 -12.49 -17.38
C LEU A 583 -36.70 -13.22 -16.46
N THR A 584 -35.60 -13.73 -17.02
CA THR A 584 -34.58 -14.48 -16.28
C THR A 584 -33.18 -14.11 -16.75
N ALA A 585 -32.22 -14.13 -15.83
CA ALA A 585 -30.80 -14.08 -16.12
C ALA A 585 -30.09 -15.28 -15.48
N ASP A 586 -29.23 -15.94 -16.25
CA ASP A 586 -28.46 -17.09 -15.77
C ASP A 586 -27.36 -16.64 -14.82
N ILE A 587 -27.19 -17.40 -13.74
CA ILE A 587 -26.15 -17.22 -12.74
C ILE A 587 -25.16 -18.38 -12.88
N VAL A 588 -23.87 -18.06 -12.89
CA VAL A 588 -22.78 -19.04 -12.88
C VAL A 588 -21.82 -18.66 -11.77
N ASN A 589 -21.95 -19.36 -10.63
CA ASN A 589 -21.00 -19.26 -9.53
C ASN A 589 -19.70 -20.00 -9.89
N THR A 590 -18.56 -19.53 -9.39
CA THR A 590 -17.24 -19.99 -9.83
C THR A 590 -16.27 -20.27 -8.70
N ALA A 591 -16.22 -19.43 -7.66
CA ALA A 591 -15.41 -19.67 -6.47
C ALA A 591 -15.91 -18.86 -5.28
N TRP A 592 -15.35 -19.16 -4.11
CA TRP A 592 -15.46 -18.36 -2.90
C TRP A 592 -14.81 -16.99 -3.09
N HIS A 593 -15.45 -15.93 -2.59
CA HIS A 593 -15.20 -14.50 -2.80
C HIS A 593 -15.22 -13.99 -4.25
N GLU A 594 -15.63 -14.81 -5.23
CA GLU A 594 -15.84 -14.36 -6.60
C GLU A 594 -17.30 -13.93 -6.87
N TRP A 595 -17.74 -12.87 -6.20
CA TRP A 595 -19.09 -12.34 -6.31
C TRP A 595 -19.45 -11.93 -7.74
N LYS A 596 -20.61 -12.41 -8.22
CA LYS A 596 -21.23 -12.05 -9.49
C LYS A 596 -22.35 -11.06 -9.24
N HIS A 597 -22.49 -10.08 -10.13
CA HIS A 597 -23.63 -9.18 -10.16
C HIS A 597 -24.49 -9.50 -11.38
N ILE A 598 -25.69 -10.00 -11.15
CA ILE A 598 -26.59 -10.48 -12.20
C ILE A 598 -27.76 -9.50 -12.33
N VAL A 599 -28.07 -9.07 -13.55
CA VAL A 599 -29.01 -7.97 -13.82
C VAL A 599 -30.06 -8.38 -14.85
N ILE A 600 -31.32 -8.01 -14.61
CA ILE A 600 -32.43 -8.03 -15.57
C ILE A 600 -32.91 -6.57 -15.78
N PRO A 601 -32.51 -5.90 -16.88
CA PRO A 601 -32.96 -4.55 -17.18
C PRO A 601 -34.32 -4.52 -17.90
N ASN A 602 -34.89 -3.33 -18.04
CA ASN A 602 -36.05 -3.03 -18.89
C ASN A 602 -37.33 -3.82 -18.52
N ILE A 603 -37.59 -4.02 -17.23
CA ILE A 603 -38.78 -4.71 -16.74
C ILE A 603 -39.95 -3.73 -16.72
N THR A 604 -40.89 -3.88 -17.64
CA THR A 604 -42.10 -3.05 -17.66
C THR A 604 -43.05 -3.45 -16.54
N VAL A 605 -43.33 -2.51 -15.63
CA VAL A 605 -44.34 -2.64 -14.58
C VAL A 605 -45.57 -1.84 -14.98
N THR A 606 -46.70 -2.54 -15.12
CA THR A 606 -48.03 -1.93 -15.30
C THR A 606 -48.96 -2.59 -14.29
N GLY A 607 -49.62 -1.81 -13.43
CA GLY A 607 -50.46 -2.33 -12.34
C GLY A 607 -49.74 -2.44 -10.98
N GLY A 608 -48.54 -1.89 -10.87
CA GLY A 608 -47.84 -1.58 -9.63
C GLY A 608 -47.36 -2.74 -8.76
N GLU A 609 -47.12 -3.90 -9.35
CA GLU A 609 -46.52 -5.05 -8.67
C GLU A 609 -45.46 -5.74 -9.54
N LEU A 610 -44.42 -6.26 -8.90
CA LEU A 610 -43.36 -7.07 -9.50
C LEU A 610 -42.88 -8.11 -8.49
N THR A 611 -42.64 -9.35 -8.93
CA THR A 611 -42.02 -10.39 -8.09
C THR A 611 -40.63 -10.69 -8.60
N LEU A 612 -39.63 -10.73 -7.74
CA LEU A 612 -38.25 -11.09 -8.09
C LEU A 612 -37.67 -12.11 -7.13
N GLY A 613 -36.62 -12.81 -7.55
CA GLY A 613 -35.96 -13.81 -6.73
C GLY A 613 -34.94 -14.65 -7.47
N VAL A 614 -34.39 -15.66 -6.78
CA VAL A 614 -33.50 -16.66 -7.37
C VAL A 614 -34.15 -18.05 -7.32
N GLU A 615 -33.99 -18.82 -8.38
CA GLU A 615 -34.35 -20.24 -8.44
C GLU A 615 -33.14 -21.09 -8.83
N ALA A 616 -32.97 -22.24 -8.16
CA ALA A 616 -31.80 -23.11 -8.28
C ALA A 616 -32.18 -24.59 -8.43
N ASP A 617 -31.42 -25.32 -9.25
CA ASP A 617 -31.29 -26.77 -9.29
C ASP A 617 -29.80 -27.09 -9.09
N ALA A 618 -29.45 -27.47 -7.87
CA ALA A 618 -28.09 -27.66 -7.40
C ALA A 618 -27.67 -29.14 -7.41
N ASN A 619 -26.38 -29.38 -7.65
CA ASN A 619 -25.80 -30.71 -7.53
C ASN A 619 -25.48 -31.04 -6.07
N ASN A 620 -25.16 -32.30 -5.79
CA ASN A 620 -24.68 -32.72 -4.48
C ASN A 620 -23.42 -31.92 -4.10
N GLY A 621 -23.45 -31.24 -2.96
CA GLY A 621 -22.31 -30.50 -2.42
C GLY A 621 -22.04 -29.17 -3.11
N SER A 622 -22.87 -28.77 -4.09
CA SER A 622 -22.88 -27.39 -4.57
C SER A 622 -23.24 -26.48 -3.41
N TRP A 623 -22.54 -25.36 -3.28
CA TRP A 623 -22.80 -24.35 -2.28
C TRP A 623 -22.64 -22.97 -2.90
N GLY A 624 -23.28 -21.98 -2.30
CA GLY A 624 -23.07 -20.58 -2.64
C GLY A 624 -23.73 -19.65 -1.63
N SER A 625 -23.47 -18.36 -1.82
CA SER A 625 -24.08 -17.30 -1.04
C SER A 625 -24.72 -16.27 -1.98
N ILE A 626 -25.89 -15.77 -1.61
CA ILE A 626 -26.68 -14.79 -2.36
C ILE A 626 -26.92 -13.60 -1.43
N ASP A 627 -26.68 -12.40 -1.94
CA ASP A 627 -26.72 -11.17 -1.19
C ASP A 627 -27.19 -9.99 -2.09
N GLU A 628 -27.48 -8.84 -1.50
CA GLU A 628 -27.88 -7.59 -2.15
C GLU A 628 -28.88 -7.75 -3.32
N PHE A 629 -30.11 -8.15 -3.03
CA PHE A 629 -31.17 -8.05 -4.03
C PHE A 629 -31.56 -6.61 -4.32
N GLU A 630 -31.58 -6.21 -5.59
CA GLU A 630 -31.92 -4.86 -6.02
C GLU A 630 -33.18 -4.84 -6.89
N LEU A 631 -34.04 -3.85 -6.69
CA LEU A 631 -35.11 -3.47 -7.61
C LEU A 631 -35.22 -1.94 -7.62
N TYR A 632 -35.05 -1.31 -8.77
CA TYR A 632 -35.09 0.16 -8.88
C TYR A 632 -35.59 0.65 -10.25
N THR A 633 -36.00 1.93 -10.33
CA THR A 633 -36.42 2.60 -11.58
C THR A 633 -35.25 3.28 -12.26
N ASP A 634 -35.18 3.23 -13.60
CA ASP A 634 -34.18 3.96 -14.40
C ASP A 634 -34.86 5.13 -15.14
N HIS A 635 -34.67 6.37 -14.67
CA HIS A 635 -35.40 7.57 -15.15
C HIS A 635 -34.50 8.77 -15.52
N SER A 636 -33.22 8.58 -15.82
CA SER A 636 -32.34 9.72 -16.12
C SER A 636 -32.61 10.34 -17.51
N GLN A 637 -32.90 11.64 -17.61
CA GLN A 637 -33.14 12.35 -18.88
C GLN A 637 -32.46 13.72 -18.94
N VAL A 638 -32.07 14.18 -20.14
CA VAL A 638 -31.55 15.54 -20.37
C VAL A 638 -32.69 16.47 -20.79
N THR A 639 -32.84 17.60 -20.12
CA THR A 639 -33.85 18.62 -20.44
C THR A 639 -33.22 19.86 -21.06
N LEU A 640 -33.88 20.44 -22.08
CA LEU A 640 -33.50 21.72 -22.69
C LEU A 640 -34.61 22.77 -22.51
N SER A 641 -34.25 24.02 -22.24
CA SER A 641 -35.17 25.16 -22.18
C SER A 641 -34.66 26.30 -23.08
N ALA A 642 -35.54 26.95 -23.87
CA ALA A 642 -35.16 28.04 -24.77
C ALA A 642 -36.33 29.00 -25.02
N PRO A 643 -36.07 30.27 -25.43
CA PRO A 643 -37.12 31.16 -25.92
C PRO A 643 -37.79 30.61 -27.19
N GLU A 644 -39.11 30.80 -27.33
CA GLU A 644 -39.85 30.34 -28.52
C GLU A 644 -39.48 31.15 -29.79
N GLU A 645 -39.19 32.45 -29.64
CA GLU A 645 -38.86 33.38 -30.73
C GLU A 645 -37.65 34.27 -30.39
N VAL A 646 -36.79 34.54 -31.38
CA VAL A 646 -35.61 35.41 -31.25
C VAL A 646 -35.46 36.34 -32.47
N GLU A 647 -34.95 37.55 -32.25
CA GLU A 647 -34.74 38.52 -33.33
C GLU A 647 -33.48 38.20 -34.16
N PRO A 648 -33.50 38.35 -35.50
CA PRO A 648 -32.32 38.23 -36.35
C PRO A 648 -31.14 39.07 -35.85
N GLY A 649 -30.00 38.44 -35.59
CA GLY A 649 -28.78 39.08 -35.11
C GLY A 649 -28.66 39.21 -33.58
N SER A 650 -29.69 38.80 -32.81
CA SER A 650 -29.67 38.79 -31.34
C SER A 650 -29.00 37.54 -30.75
N GLU A 651 -28.51 37.65 -29.52
CA GLU A 651 -28.02 36.52 -28.73
C GLU A 651 -29.10 36.03 -27.76
N PHE A 652 -29.21 34.71 -27.58
CA PHE A 652 -30.14 34.05 -26.67
C PHE A 652 -29.47 32.86 -25.98
N SER A 653 -30.05 32.38 -24.87
CA SER A 653 -29.50 31.25 -24.09
C SER A 653 -30.46 30.05 -24.10
N VAL A 654 -29.87 28.86 -24.11
CA VAL A 654 -30.55 27.58 -23.94
C VAL A 654 -30.10 26.96 -22.62
N GLY A 655 -31.02 26.73 -21.70
CA GLY A 655 -30.76 26.03 -20.45
C GLY A 655 -30.63 24.53 -20.69
N VAL A 656 -29.64 23.90 -20.09
CA VAL A 656 -29.45 22.44 -20.09
C VAL A 656 -29.54 21.93 -18.66
N GLY A 657 -30.40 20.94 -18.43
CA GLY A 657 -30.64 20.32 -17.13
C GLY A 657 -30.70 18.80 -17.21
N VAL A 658 -30.74 18.18 -16.04
CA VAL A 658 -30.89 16.74 -15.85
C VAL A 658 -32.14 16.52 -14.99
N ASP A 659 -32.90 15.48 -15.29
CA ASP A 659 -34.06 15.06 -14.51
C ASP A 659 -34.01 13.54 -14.29
N GLY A 660 -34.40 13.09 -13.10
CA GLY A 660 -34.53 11.67 -12.76
C GLY A 660 -33.21 10.88 -12.60
N LEU A 661 -32.06 11.54 -12.50
CA LEU A 661 -30.77 10.89 -12.22
C LEU A 661 -30.53 10.74 -10.70
N VAL A 662 -29.99 9.58 -10.31
CA VAL A 662 -29.89 9.14 -8.91
C VAL A 662 -28.52 9.39 -8.26
N ASN A 663 -27.48 9.63 -9.04
CA ASN A 663 -26.13 9.77 -8.49
C ASN A 663 -25.76 11.25 -8.34
N VAL A 664 -24.94 11.54 -7.34
CA VAL A 664 -24.28 12.84 -7.22
C VAL A 664 -23.34 12.98 -8.42
N ILE A 665 -23.48 14.03 -9.23
CA ILE A 665 -22.69 14.15 -10.48
C ILE A 665 -21.39 14.90 -10.20
N GLY A 666 -20.24 14.29 -10.50
CA GLY A 666 -18.91 14.89 -10.47
C GLY A 666 -18.50 15.51 -11.80
N SER A 667 -19.02 15.03 -12.93
CA SER A 667 -18.82 15.66 -14.25
C SER A 667 -19.94 15.35 -15.24
N GLN A 668 -20.13 16.23 -16.23
CA GLN A 668 -21.08 16.04 -17.33
C GLN A 668 -20.33 16.18 -18.67
N ASP A 669 -20.54 15.23 -19.58
CA ASP A 669 -20.06 15.28 -20.95
C ASP A 669 -21.29 15.38 -21.88
N LEU A 670 -21.39 16.48 -22.63
CA LEU A 670 -22.58 16.83 -23.42
C LEU A 670 -22.20 17.22 -24.85
N GLN A 671 -22.85 16.60 -25.83
CA GLN A 671 -22.77 17.04 -27.23
C GLN A 671 -24.13 17.60 -27.67
N LEU A 672 -24.13 18.81 -28.21
CA LEU A 672 -25.31 19.46 -28.77
C LEU A 672 -25.13 19.64 -30.29
N SER A 673 -26.24 19.49 -31.01
CA SER A 673 -26.40 19.86 -32.41
C SER A 673 -27.31 21.07 -32.54
N TYR A 674 -27.04 21.94 -33.51
CA TYR A 674 -27.88 23.10 -33.81
C TYR A 674 -27.91 23.41 -35.30
N ASP A 675 -29.00 24.03 -35.78
CA ASP A 675 -29.10 24.46 -37.17
C ASP A 675 -28.13 25.61 -37.49
N ARG A 676 -26.99 25.27 -38.08
CA ARG A 676 -25.89 26.21 -38.39
C ARG A 676 -26.25 27.33 -39.36
N GLU A 677 -27.30 27.18 -40.17
CA GLU A 677 -27.75 28.26 -41.05
C GLU A 677 -28.47 29.36 -40.25
N LEU A 678 -29.01 29.00 -39.08
CA LEU A 678 -29.86 29.85 -38.26
C LEU A 678 -29.20 30.28 -36.96
N PHE A 679 -28.31 29.48 -36.38
CA PHE A 679 -27.67 29.75 -35.10
C PHE A 679 -26.16 29.65 -35.20
N GLN A 680 -25.48 30.54 -34.51
CA GLN A 680 -24.04 30.49 -34.28
C GLN A 680 -23.79 30.32 -32.78
N TYR A 681 -23.00 29.33 -32.39
CA TYR A 681 -22.57 29.17 -31.01
C TYR A 681 -21.71 30.37 -30.57
N VAL A 682 -21.98 30.90 -29.37
CA VAL A 682 -21.30 32.08 -28.80
C VAL A 682 -20.46 31.70 -27.60
N GLY A 683 -20.95 30.79 -26.75
CA GLY A 683 -20.27 30.35 -25.53
C GLY A 683 -21.20 29.56 -24.61
N ALA A 684 -20.66 29.05 -23.51
CA ALA A 684 -21.43 28.39 -22.46
C ALA A 684 -20.95 28.86 -21.10
N GLU A 685 -21.87 29.00 -20.15
CA GLU A 685 -21.56 29.38 -18.78
C GLU A 685 -22.32 28.51 -17.79
N SER A 686 -21.68 28.23 -16.67
CA SER A 686 -22.37 27.61 -15.53
C SER A 686 -23.41 28.59 -14.97
N SER A 687 -24.57 28.07 -14.61
CA SER A 687 -25.60 28.82 -13.88
C SER A 687 -25.45 28.69 -12.34
N GLU A 688 -24.47 27.90 -11.87
CA GLU A 688 -24.24 27.58 -10.45
C GLU A 688 -22.77 27.77 -10.03
N ALA A 689 -22.54 28.13 -8.75
CA ALA A 689 -21.20 28.30 -8.17
C ALA A 689 -20.52 26.93 -7.93
N GLY A 690 -19.21 26.83 -8.17
CA GLY A 690 -18.43 25.58 -7.97
C GLY A 690 -18.36 24.65 -9.18
N THR A 691 -19.08 24.96 -10.27
CA THR A 691 -19.02 24.23 -11.54
C THR A 691 -18.08 24.92 -12.52
N VAL A 692 -17.15 24.17 -13.11
CA VAL A 692 -16.22 24.68 -14.14
C VAL A 692 -16.55 24.03 -15.48
N VAL A 693 -16.74 24.83 -16.53
CA VAL A 693 -16.74 24.33 -17.91
C VAL A 693 -15.28 24.05 -18.27
N ALA A 694 -14.89 22.78 -18.18
CA ALA A 694 -13.51 22.33 -18.25
C ALA A 694 -12.98 22.30 -19.69
N ALA A 695 -13.86 22.11 -20.68
CA ALA A 695 -13.52 22.17 -22.09
C ALA A 695 -14.71 22.54 -22.98
N THR A 696 -14.44 23.24 -24.08
CA THR A 696 -15.36 23.46 -25.19
C THR A 696 -14.62 23.12 -26.48
N TYR A 697 -15.09 22.13 -27.21
CA TYR A 697 -14.56 21.79 -28.54
C TYR A 697 -15.61 22.14 -29.59
N ASP A 698 -15.32 23.16 -30.40
CA ASP A 698 -16.05 23.39 -31.66
C ASP A 698 -15.44 22.47 -32.71
N ALA A 699 -16.00 21.27 -32.84
CA ALA A 699 -15.42 20.24 -33.68
C ALA A 699 -15.78 20.38 -35.16
N ASP A 700 -16.83 21.15 -35.52
CA ASP A 700 -17.23 21.48 -36.91
C ASP A 700 -18.49 22.37 -36.91
N ALA A 701 -18.73 23.12 -38.00
CA ALA A 701 -19.89 24.01 -38.16
C ALA A 701 -21.25 23.29 -38.01
N GLY A 702 -21.85 23.36 -36.80
CA GLY A 702 -23.19 22.85 -36.46
C GLY A 702 -23.30 21.97 -35.20
N THR A 703 -22.22 21.73 -34.47
CA THR A 703 -22.21 20.96 -33.21
C THR A 703 -21.30 21.60 -32.16
N VAL A 704 -21.61 21.44 -30.87
CA VAL A 704 -20.75 21.87 -29.76
C VAL A 704 -20.62 20.76 -28.73
N HIS A 705 -19.40 20.52 -28.24
CA HIS A 705 -19.09 19.58 -27.17
C HIS A 705 -18.70 20.35 -25.90
N LEU A 706 -19.37 20.05 -24.80
CA LEU A 706 -19.24 20.72 -23.51
C LEU A 706 -18.93 19.69 -22.43
N VAL A 707 -17.88 19.93 -21.65
CA VAL A 707 -17.54 19.12 -20.48
C VAL A 707 -17.55 20.00 -19.23
N THR A 708 -18.32 19.61 -18.22
CA THR A 708 -18.37 20.30 -16.92
C THR A 708 -17.81 19.43 -15.80
N GLN A 709 -17.21 20.05 -14.80
CA GLN A 709 -16.74 19.39 -13.57
C GLN A 709 -17.36 20.05 -12.34
N HIS A 710 -17.66 19.23 -11.33
CA HIS A 710 -18.30 19.58 -10.06
C HIS A 710 -17.43 19.02 -8.90
N ALA A 711 -16.56 19.85 -8.33
CA ALA A 711 -15.53 19.41 -7.36
C ALA A 711 -16.11 18.85 -6.03
N GLU A 712 -17.31 19.27 -5.64
CA GLU A 712 -18.01 18.83 -4.42
C GLU A 712 -19.27 17.98 -4.72
N GLY A 713 -19.57 17.73 -6.00
CA GLY A 713 -20.71 16.90 -6.43
C GLY A 713 -22.05 17.64 -6.48
N LYS A 714 -22.97 17.16 -7.31
CA LYS A 714 -24.29 17.80 -7.52
C LYS A 714 -25.48 16.82 -7.45
N ALA A 715 -26.59 17.27 -6.83
CA ALA A 715 -27.90 16.62 -6.92
C ALA A 715 -28.58 16.82 -8.29
N ALA A 716 -29.18 15.77 -8.84
CA ALA A 716 -29.33 15.63 -10.28
C ALA A 716 -30.53 16.33 -10.96
N ASN A 717 -31.23 17.27 -10.31
CA ASN A 717 -32.52 17.80 -10.78
C ASN A 717 -32.58 19.35 -10.94
N THR A 718 -31.50 20.01 -11.40
CA THR A 718 -31.52 21.46 -11.73
C THR A 718 -30.82 21.78 -13.06
N GLU A 719 -31.23 22.85 -13.75
CA GLU A 719 -30.48 23.39 -14.90
C GLU A 719 -29.04 23.71 -14.47
N SER A 720 -28.05 23.07 -15.08
CA SER A 720 -26.63 23.20 -14.73
C SER A 720 -25.87 24.16 -15.64
N LEU A 721 -26.37 24.38 -16.85
CA LEU A 721 -25.62 25.06 -17.91
C LEU A 721 -26.51 25.99 -18.74
N GLN A 722 -25.96 27.14 -19.12
CA GLN A 722 -26.57 28.06 -20.08
C GLN A 722 -25.68 28.12 -21.33
N VAL A 723 -26.22 27.66 -22.46
CA VAL A 723 -25.53 27.63 -23.76
C VAL A 723 -26.02 28.79 -24.63
N LYS A 724 -25.12 29.71 -24.98
CA LYS A 724 -25.43 30.95 -25.71
C LYS A 724 -25.29 30.76 -27.21
N PHE A 725 -26.30 31.21 -27.94
CA PHE A 725 -26.37 31.21 -29.40
C PHE A 725 -26.70 32.59 -29.94
N LYS A 726 -26.27 32.88 -31.17
CA LYS A 726 -26.63 34.07 -31.93
C LYS A 726 -27.47 33.70 -33.15
N ALA A 727 -28.64 34.31 -33.29
CA ALA A 727 -29.52 34.10 -34.43
C ALA A 727 -28.97 34.79 -35.69
N GLN A 728 -28.95 34.09 -36.82
CA GLN A 728 -28.53 34.59 -38.13
C GLN A 728 -29.69 35.29 -38.85
N HIS A 729 -29.40 36.08 -39.89
CA HIS A 729 -30.41 36.85 -40.64
C HIS A 729 -31.23 36.02 -41.63
N ILE A 730 -31.68 34.85 -41.21
CA ILE A 730 -32.48 33.91 -42.01
C ILE A 730 -33.73 33.57 -41.20
N GLU A 731 -34.90 33.99 -41.69
CA GLU A 731 -36.18 33.82 -41.00
C GLU A 731 -36.73 32.40 -41.24
N ARG A 732 -36.54 31.51 -40.25
CA ARG A 732 -36.98 30.11 -40.24
C ARG A 732 -36.98 29.57 -38.80
N GLU A 733 -37.68 28.45 -38.58
CA GLU A 733 -37.52 27.62 -37.38
C GLU A 733 -36.25 26.77 -37.47
N GLY A 734 -35.50 26.71 -36.38
CA GLY A 734 -34.33 25.86 -36.22
C GLY A 734 -34.41 25.03 -34.94
N THR A 735 -33.73 23.89 -34.92
CA THR A 735 -33.68 23.00 -33.75
C THR A 735 -32.30 23.05 -33.09
N ILE A 736 -32.30 22.95 -31.77
CA ILE A 736 -31.12 22.71 -30.93
C ILE A 736 -31.41 21.46 -30.11
N GLY A 737 -30.54 20.45 -30.15
CA GLY A 737 -30.79 19.18 -29.48
C GLY A 737 -29.53 18.50 -29.00
N VAL A 738 -29.64 17.74 -27.91
CA VAL A 738 -28.56 16.94 -27.34
C VAL A 738 -28.42 15.65 -28.14
N THR A 739 -27.22 15.39 -28.66
CA THR A 739 -26.91 14.20 -29.47
C THR A 739 -26.20 13.12 -28.67
N SER A 740 -25.52 13.48 -27.59
CA SER A 740 -25.01 12.56 -26.58
C SER A 740 -24.91 13.27 -25.24
N ALA A 741 -25.11 12.52 -24.16
CA ALA A 741 -24.86 12.97 -22.81
C ALA A 741 -24.37 11.80 -21.96
N GLU A 742 -23.44 12.09 -21.05
CA GLU A 742 -22.92 11.14 -20.10
C GLU A 742 -22.59 11.87 -18.80
N TRP A 743 -22.96 11.28 -17.66
CA TRP A 743 -22.69 11.84 -16.35
C TRP A 743 -21.78 10.92 -15.56
N THR A 744 -20.83 11.48 -14.84
CA THR A 744 -19.96 10.72 -13.95
C THR A 744 -20.47 10.88 -12.54
N ALA A 745 -20.82 9.78 -11.88
CA ALA A 745 -21.13 9.79 -10.46
C ALA A 745 -19.88 10.16 -9.65
N LEU A 746 -20.00 11.07 -8.68
CA LEU A 746 -18.91 11.52 -7.83
C LEU A 746 -18.47 10.44 -6.85
N SER A 747 -19.41 9.73 -6.23
CA SER A 747 -19.13 8.69 -5.22
C SER A 747 -18.49 7.45 -5.84
N SER A 748 -18.91 7.06 -7.04
CA SER A 748 -18.54 5.78 -7.64
C SER A 748 -17.72 5.87 -8.93
N GLY A 749 -17.49 7.06 -9.51
CA GLY A 749 -16.82 7.23 -10.81
C GLY A 749 -17.57 6.68 -12.04
N LYS A 750 -18.60 5.85 -11.80
CA LYS A 750 -19.49 5.25 -12.80
C LYS A 750 -20.08 6.29 -13.77
N LYS A 751 -19.91 6.00 -15.06
CA LYS A 751 -20.57 6.72 -16.17
C LYS A 751 -22.03 6.29 -16.27
N ILE A 752 -22.92 7.27 -16.36
CA ILE A 752 -24.36 7.09 -16.46
C ILE A 752 -24.81 7.77 -17.73
N SER A 753 -25.47 7.01 -18.59
CA SER A 753 -26.09 7.55 -19.79
C SER A 753 -27.57 7.86 -19.51
N PRO A 754 -28.09 8.97 -20.03
CA PRO A 754 -29.52 9.26 -20.00
C PRO A 754 -30.30 8.17 -20.71
N SER A 755 -31.42 7.79 -20.12
CA SER A 755 -32.51 7.05 -20.78
C SER A 755 -33.17 7.86 -21.91
N ALA A 756 -33.06 9.20 -21.92
CA ALA A 756 -33.56 10.08 -22.98
C ALA A 756 -32.75 11.38 -23.16
N LEU A 757 -32.64 11.86 -24.41
CA LEU A 757 -31.96 13.11 -24.80
C LEU A 757 -32.97 14.20 -25.21
N GLY A 758 -32.76 15.44 -24.75
CA GLY A 758 -33.66 16.57 -24.99
C GLY A 758 -33.40 17.36 -26.28
N SER A 759 -34.44 18.00 -26.83
CA SER A 759 -34.35 18.96 -27.95
C SER A 759 -35.37 20.10 -27.82
N VAL A 760 -35.05 21.27 -28.38
CA VAL A 760 -35.90 22.47 -28.43
C VAL A 760 -35.91 23.08 -29.84
N THR A 761 -37.01 23.73 -30.21
CA THR A 761 -37.15 24.47 -31.47
C THR A 761 -37.27 25.97 -31.18
N VAL A 762 -36.56 26.79 -31.94
CA VAL A 762 -36.51 28.26 -31.79
C VAL A 762 -36.79 28.92 -33.15
N SER A 763 -37.67 29.93 -33.18
CA SER A 763 -38.03 30.67 -34.39
C SER A 763 -37.24 31.97 -34.54
N VAL A 764 -36.65 32.23 -35.70
CA VAL A 764 -36.00 33.52 -36.03
C VAL A 764 -36.98 34.40 -36.83
N TYR A 765 -37.41 35.55 -36.31
CA TYR A 765 -38.49 36.36 -36.91
C TYR A 765 -38.14 37.85 -37.09
N GLY A 766 -38.39 38.43 -38.28
CA GLY A 766 -38.07 39.82 -38.60
C GLY A 766 -39.08 40.84 -38.07
N ALA A 767 -38.59 41.86 -37.37
CA ALA A 767 -39.42 42.97 -36.89
C ALA A 767 -39.92 43.87 -38.03
N ALA A 768 -41.23 44.11 -38.06
CA ALA A 768 -41.88 45.03 -38.99
C ALA A 768 -41.51 46.51 -38.73
N ASN A 769 -41.08 47.20 -39.79
CA ASN A 769 -41.05 48.66 -40.06
C ASN A 769 -41.46 49.64 -38.94
N GLN A 770 -40.55 50.56 -38.58
CA GLN A 770 -40.79 52.02 -38.51
C GLN A 770 -39.52 52.85 -38.79
N GLU A 771 -39.58 53.74 -39.80
CA GLU A 771 -38.65 54.87 -40.01
C GLU A 771 -39.07 56.13 -39.18
N PRO A 772 -38.47 57.33 -39.33
CA PRO A 772 -37.17 57.75 -38.80
C PRO A 772 -37.28 59.07 -37.98
N GLY A 773 -36.32 59.36 -37.10
CA GLY A 773 -36.27 60.62 -36.35
C GLY A 773 -34.84 61.10 -36.13
N GLY A 774 -34.43 62.13 -36.87
CA GLY A 774 -33.08 62.70 -36.85
C GLY A 774 -32.80 63.73 -35.74
N GLY A 775 -31.53 64.17 -35.70
CA GLY A 775 -31.03 65.29 -34.89
C GLY A 775 -29.57 65.08 -34.43
N THR A 776 -28.58 65.32 -35.28
CA THR A 776 -27.68 66.51 -35.32
C THR A 776 -26.76 66.75 -34.12
N GLY A 777 -25.44 66.76 -34.40
CA GLY A 777 -24.54 67.86 -34.02
C GLY A 777 -23.35 67.52 -33.12
N GLY A 778 -22.13 67.85 -33.57
CA GLY A 778 -20.99 68.08 -32.69
C GLY A 778 -19.62 67.81 -33.32
N ASN A 779 -18.90 68.88 -33.65
CA ASN A 779 -17.62 68.90 -34.36
C ASN A 779 -16.48 69.37 -33.43
N ASN A 780 -15.23 69.10 -33.86
CA ASN A 780 -13.96 69.82 -33.59
C ASN A 780 -13.06 69.57 -32.35
N GLY A 781 -11.76 69.47 -32.68
CA GLY A 781 -10.59 70.05 -31.96
C GLY A 781 -9.74 69.01 -31.25
N GLY A 782 -8.51 68.67 -31.68
CA GLY A 782 -7.30 69.52 -31.74
C GLY A 782 -6.54 69.39 -30.40
N ASP A 783 -5.22 69.40 -30.24
CA ASP A 783 -4.04 69.50 -31.09
C ASP A 783 -2.81 69.27 -30.16
N ASN A 784 -1.71 68.78 -30.74
CA ASN A 784 -0.28 69.00 -30.46
C ASN A 784 0.43 68.82 -29.09
N GLY A 785 1.64 68.24 -29.25
CA GLY A 785 2.91 68.66 -28.61
C GLY A 785 3.58 67.57 -27.79
N GLY A 786 4.71 66.95 -28.12
CA GLY A 786 5.92 67.34 -28.88
C GLY A 786 7.04 66.34 -28.47
N GLY A 787 7.76 65.69 -29.37
CA GLY A 787 9.14 66.04 -29.81
C GLY A 787 10.21 65.44 -28.88
N THR A 788 11.32 64.79 -29.28
CA THR A 788 12.06 64.72 -30.55
C THR A 788 13.21 63.70 -30.42
N GLY A 789 13.65 63.14 -31.55
CA GLY A 789 15.03 62.65 -31.80
C GLY A 789 15.14 61.13 -31.89
N GLY A 790 15.64 60.50 -32.95
CA GLY A 790 16.36 60.99 -34.11
C GLY A 790 17.49 60.01 -34.47
N ASP A 791 17.33 59.39 -35.64
CA ASP A 791 18.37 58.98 -36.59
C ASP A 791 18.90 57.53 -36.65
N ASN A 792 19.02 57.11 -37.92
CA ASN A 792 19.51 55.86 -38.48
C ASN A 792 21.04 55.80 -38.51
N GLY A 793 21.60 54.60 -38.66
CA GLY A 793 22.96 54.46 -39.19
C GLY A 793 23.58 53.06 -39.11
N ASP A 794 23.58 52.36 -40.25
CA ASP A 794 24.44 51.23 -40.61
C ASP A 794 25.95 51.51 -40.41
N GLY A 795 26.77 50.47 -40.19
CA GLY A 795 28.22 50.62 -40.28
C GLY A 795 29.15 49.47 -39.83
N ASN A 796 29.14 48.38 -40.60
CA ASN A 796 30.21 47.42 -40.95
C ASN A 796 31.62 47.43 -40.29
N ASN A 797 32.11 46.20 -40.04
CA ASN A 797 33.47 45.63 -40.15
C ASN A 797 34.64 46.01 -39.20
N GLY A 798 35.28 44.96 -38.65
CA GLY A 798 36.59 45.04 -37.99
C GLY A 798 37.18 43.66 -37.69
N SER A 799 38.01 43.15 -38.61
CA SER A 799 38.91 41.99 -38.42
C SER A 799 40.04 42.31 -37.43
N GLY A 800 40.42 41.35 -36.58
CA GLY A 800 41.56 41.51 -35.66
C GLY A 800 41.93 40.21 -34.93
N ASN A 801 42.93 39.54 -35.47
CA ASN A 801 43.57 38.31 -34.98
C ASN A 801 44.20 38.48 -33.57
N GLY A 802 44.04 37.48 -32.69
CA GLY A 802 44.54 37.51 -31.32
C GLY A 802 44.86 36.11 -30.78
N ASN A 803 46.06 35.65 -31.13
CA ASN A 803 46.81 34.49 -30.65
C ASN A 803 46.57 34.15 -29.15
N SER A 804 46.09 32.94 -28.85
CA SER A 804 46.19 32.36 -27.49
C SER A 804 47.07 31.12 -27.52
N SER A 805 48.13 31.21 -26.71
CA SER A 805 49.20 30.25 -26.55
C SER A 805 48.76 28.97 -25.83
N SER A 806 49.30 27.87 -26.32
CA SER A 806 49.46 26.58 -25.64
C SER A 806 50.07 26.68 -24.23
N ASN A 807 49.47 25.94 -23.30
CA ASN A 807 50.05 25.11 -22.21
C ASN A 807 49.23 25.22 -20.92
N ASP A 808 48.50 24.17 -20.53
CA ASP A 808 49.08 23.11 -19.69
C ASP A 808 48.07 21.97 -19.49
N ASN A 809 48.50 20.77 -19.89
CA ASN A 809 47.87 19.51 -19.61
C ASN A 809 48.08 19.14 -18.14
N ALA A 810 47.01 19.18 -17.36
CA ALA A 810 46.85 18.37 -16.16
C ALA A 810 45.44 17.74 -16.24
N ALA A 811 45.39 16.41 -16.13
CA ALA A 811 44.17 15.62 -16.17
C ALA A 811 43.09 16.22 -15.23
N GLY A 812 41.89 16.46 -15.76
CA GLY A 812 40.70 16.69 -14.95
C GLY A 812 40.27 18.13 -14.65
N LYS A 813 40.94 19.19 -15.17
CA LYS A 813 40.40 20.57 -15.05
C LYS A 813 39.53 20.94 -16.26
N PRO A 814 38.22 21.20 -16.09
CA PRO A 814 37.34 21.58 -17.18
C PRO A 814 37.66 23.00 -17.67
N ALA A 815 37.59 23.20 -18.99
CA ALA A 815 37.64 24.51 -19.62
C ALA A 815 36.23 25.14 -19.61
N TYR A 816 36.09 26.33 -19.04
CA TYR A 816 34.81 27.04 -18.98
C TYR A 816 34.63 27.98 -20.18
N ASP A 817 33.58 27.77 -20.95
CA ASP A 817 33.16 28.68 -22.03
C ASP A 817 32.06 29.61 -21.54
N VAL A 818 32.40 30.90 -21.41
CA VAL A 818 31.51 31.96 -20.93
C VAL A 818 30.32 32.21 -21.88
N ALA A 819 30.46 31.94 -23.18
CA ALA A 819 29.41 32.19 -24.16
C ALA A 819 28.29 31.14 -24.07
N THR A 820 28.66 29.89 -23.83
CA THR A 820 27.71 28.76 -23.72
C THR A 820 27.37 28.41 -22.27
N GLY A 821 28.17 28.87 -21.30
CA GLY A 821 28.06 28.47 -19.90
C GLY A 821 28.49 27.03 -19.63
N THR A 822 29.27 26.42 -20.53
CA THR A 822 29.65 25.00 -20.47
C THR A 822 31.04 24.80 -19.90
N ALA A 823 31.19 23.89 -18.93
CA ALA A 823 32.46 23.43 -18.41
C ALA A 823 32.86 22.09 -19.06
N THR A 824 33.87 22.09 -19.93
CA THR A 824 34.25 20.93 -20.74
C THR A 824 35.55 20.31 -20.26
N ALA A 825 35.51 19.04 -19.85
CA ALA A 825 36.69 18.20 -19.64
C ALA A 825 36.99 17.37 -20.90
N LYS A 826 38.26 17.03 -21.12
CA LYS A 826 38.71 16.24 -22.27
C LYS A 826 39.51 15.04 -21.83
N LEU A 827 39.30 13.90 -22.49
CA LEU A 827 40.08 12.69 -22.32
C LEU A 827 40.66 12.27 -23.67
N SER A 828 41.99 12.26 -23.80
CA SER A 828 42.65 11.80 -25.01
C SER A 828 42.63 10.26 -25.11
N ALA A 829 42.77 9.71 -26.33
CA ALA A 829 42.82 8.26 -26.53
C ALA A 829 43.97 7.58 -25.78
N ASP A 830 45.15 8.19 -25.78
CA ASP A 830 46.33 7.67 -25.08
C ASP A 830 46.14 7.66 -23.56
N GLU A 831 45.47 8.68 -23.01
CA GLU A 831 45.19 8.77 -21.59
C GLU A 831 44.11 7.79 -21.16
N ALA A 832 43.03 7.66 -21.94
CA ALA A 832 42.00 6.65 -21.73
C ALA A 832 42.58 5.24 -21.70
N ALA A 833 43.44 4.89 -22.66
CA ALA A 833 44.08 3.58 -22.73
C ALA A 833 44.95 3.28 -21.49
N LYS A 834 45.68 4.29 -20.99
CA LYS A 834 46.49 4.15 -19.76
C LYS A 834 45.63 3.94 -18.52
N ARG A 835 44.57 4.74 -18.36
CA ARG A 835 43.68 4.68 -17.21
C ARG A 835 42.89 3.38 -17.19
N LEU A 836 42.33 2.99 -18.33
CA LEU A 836 41.59 1.73 -18.46
C LEU A 836 42.45 0.51 -18.11
N LYS A 837 43.73 0.52 -18.51
CA LYS A 837 44.68 -0.53 -18.11
C LYS A 837 44.96 -0.53 -16.61
N ALA A 838 45.03 0.63 -15.97
CA ALA A 838 45.24 0.73 -14.53
C ALA A 838 44.02 0.26 -13.72
N GLU A 839 42.82 0.48 -14.24
CA GLU A 839 41.52 0.17 -13.60
C GLU A 839 40.98 -1.23 -14.01
N GLY A 840 41.86 -2.16 -14.41
CA GLY A 840 41.48 -3.56 -14.67
C GLY A 840 40.75 -3.82 -15.99
N GLY A 841 40.57 -2.80 -16.84
CA GLY A 841 40.09 -2.94 -18.22
C GLY A 841 38.58 -2.83 -18.43
N GLN A 842 37.78 -2.74 -17.37
CA GLN A 842 36.31 -2.85 -17.45
C GLN A 842 35.54 -1.59 -17.00
N ALA A 843 36.17 -0.68 -16.26
CA ALA A 843 35.52 0.54 -15.77
C ALA A 843 36.43 1.78 -15.90
N LEU A 844 35.80 2.94 -16.00
CA LEU A 844 36.48 4.24 -15.96
C LEU A 844 35.61 5.29 -15.24
N LYS A 845 36.08 5.84 -14.14
CA LYS A 845 35.40 6.94 -13.44
C LYS A 845 35.96 8.31 -13.81
N LEU A 846 35.13 9.22 -14.31
CA LEU A 846 35.49 10.55 -14.78
C LEU A 846 34.74 11.62 -13.96
N GLU A 847 35.42 12.24 -13.00
CA GLU A 847 34.85 13.31 -12.18
C GLU A 847 35.18 14.68 -12.80
N ILE A 848 34.14 15.49 -13.03
CA ILE A 848 34.28 16.88 -13.45
C ILE A 848 33.97 17.78 -12.24
N PRO A 849 34.96 18.50 -11.68
CA PRO A 849 34.75 19.33 -10.51
C PRO A 849 33.84 20.53 -10.81
N ALA A 850 33.21 21.07 -9.78
CA ALA A 850 32.32 22.22 -9.90
C ALA A 850 33.03 23.46 -10.43
N VAL A 851 32.37 24.16 -11.35
CA VAL A 851 32.80 25.43 -11.94
C VAL A 851 31.73 26.48 -11.67
N GLU A 852 32.13 27.61 -11.10
CA GLU A 852 31.22 28.72 -10.78
C GLU A 852 30.56 29.26 -12.05
N GLY A 853 29.22 29.41 -12.02
CA GLY A 853 28.43 29.91 -13.14
C GLY A 853 28.16 28.91 -14.27
N ALA A 854 28.70 27.68 -14.19
CA ALA A 854 28.44 26.66 -15.18
C ALA A 854 26.95 26.25 -15.19
N LYS A 855 26.37 26.18 -16.39
CA LYS A 855 25.01 25.69 -16.68
C LYS A 855 25.00 24.33 -17.35
N ALA A 856 26.16 23.88 -17.84
CA ALA A 856 26.36 22.55 -18.40
C ALA A 856 27.76 22.02 -18.09
N TYR A 857 27.87 20.70 -17.96
CA TYR A 857 29.14 19.98 -17.89
C TYR A 857 29.25 19.03 -19.08
N ALA A 858 30.41 18.99 -19.72
CA ALA A 858 30.64 18.19 -20.91
C ALA A 858 31.94 17.39 -20.79
N GLN A 859 31.91 16.13 -21.23
CA GLN A 859 33.07 15.27 -21.32
C GLN A 859 33.32 14.90 -22.78
N GLU A 860 34.46 15.33 -23.31
CA GLU A 860 34.96 14.90 -24.62
C GLU A 860 35.71 13.56 -24.47
N LEU A 861 35.27 12.55 -25.23
CA LEU A 861 35.73 11.16 -25.20
C LEU A 861 36.13 10.69 -26.60
N PRO A 862 37.12 9.78 -26.73
CA PRO A 862 37.36 9.07 -27.97
C PRO A 862 36.14 8.21 -28.36
N ALA A 863 35.63 8.37 -29.57
CA ALA A 863 34.42 7.69 -30.03
C ALA A 863 34.51 6.14 -29.97
N ALA A 864 35.72 5.58 -30.09
CA ALA A 864 35.95 4.13 -30.04
C ALA A 864 35.62 3.51 -28.67
N LEU A 865 35.73 4.28 -27.58
CA LEU A 865 35.39 3.77 -26.23
C LEU A 865 33.90 3.45 -26.09
N LEU A 866 33.04 4.07 -26.89
CA LEU A 866 31.58 3.93 -26.82
C LEU A 866 31.00 3.12 -27.98
N GLN A 867 31.82 2.52 -28.84
CA GLN A 867 31.38 1.75 -30.01
C GLN A 867 31.82 0.28 -30.03
N GLU A 868 32.95 -0.06 -29.41
CA GLU A 868 33.63 -1.34 -29.64
C GLU A 868 33.91 -2.14 -28.35
N GLN A 869 33.48 -1.65 -27.19
CA GLN A 869 33.88 -2.18 -25.88
C GLN A 869 32.65 -2.70 -25.07
N PRO A 870 32.21 -3.96 -25.24
CA PRO A 870 31.02 -4.52 -24.58
C PRO A 870 31.02 -4.42 -23.05
N ASP A 871 32.17 -4.74 -22.46
CA ASP A 871 32.30 -4.86 -21.00
C ASP A 871 32.66 -3.53 -20.32
N LEU A 872 32.97 -2.49 -21.10
CA LEU A 872 33.37 -1.19 -20.56
C LEU A 872 32.18 -0.43 -19.99
N ARG A 873 32.37 0.17 -18.81
CA ARG A 873 31.47 1.18 -18.22
C ARG A 873 32.25 2.45 -17.92
N ILE A 874 31.74 3.60 -18.37
CA ILE A 874 32.32 4.91 -18.08
C ILE A 874 31.35 5.70 -17.21
N GLU A 875 31.73 5.98 -15.97
CA GLU A 875 30.93 6.79 -15.05
C GLU A 875 31.36 8.25 -15.14
N LEU A 876 30.51 9.12 -15.67
CA LEU A 876 30.70 10.58 -15.64
C LEU A 876 30.05 11.14 -14.38
N VAL A 877 30.82 11.76 -13.49
CA VAL A 877 30.30 12.39 -12.27
C VAL A 877 30.43 13.90 -12.38
N THR A 878 29.31 14.60 -12.24
CA THR A 878 29.24 16.06 -12.31
C THR A 878 28.44 16.61 -11.12
N PRO A 879 28.51 17.93 -10.84
CA PRO A 879 27.64 18.54 -9.82
C PRO A 879 26.14 18.47 -10.11
N PHE A 880 25.72 18.19 -11.35
CA PHE A 880 24.32 18.07 -11.73
C PHE A 880 23.81 16.62 -11.70
N GLY A 881 24.70 15.66 -11.45
CA GLY A 881 24.39 14.24 -11.46
C GLY A 881 25.47 13.41 -12.14
N SER A 882 25.25 12.10 -12.15
CA SER A 882 26.13 11.13 -12.79
C SER A 882 25.48 10.41 -13.96
N VAL A 883 26.29 10.01 -14.94
CA VAL A 883 25.86 9.30 -16.14
C VAL A 883 26.81 8.12 -16.37
N SER A 884 26.30 6.90 -16.29
CA SER A 884 27.05 5.67 -16.56
C SER A 884 26.81 5.21 -18.00
N LEU A 885 27.86 5.30 -18.82
CA LEU A 885 27.85 5.04 -20.25
C LEU A 885 28.40 3.63 -20.56
N PRO A 886 27.61 2.75 -21.18
CA PRO A 886 28.13 1.50 -21.72
C PRO A 886 29.08 1.74 -22.91
N GLY A 887 30.15 0.95 -23.00
CA GLY A 887 31.14 1.05 -24.08
C GLY A 887 30.66 0.61 -25.48
N LEU A 888 29.38 0.23 -25.60
CA LEU A 888 28.70 -0.04 -26.86
C LEU A 888 27.53 0.90 -27.13
N MET A 889 27.31 1.94 -26.31
CA MET A 889 26.11 2.77 -26.47
C MET A 889 26.01 3.34 -27.90
N LEU A 890 27.10 3.81 -28.50
CA LEU A 890 27.11 4.38 -29.86
C LEU A 890 27.31 3.34 -30.97
N ALA A 891 27.32 2.04 -30.66
CA ALA A 891 27.46 0.99 -31.68
C ALA A 891 26.35 1.12 -32.75
N GLY A 892 26.74 1.09 -34.03
CA GLY A 892 25.80 1.22 -35.16
C GLY A 892 25.27 2.64 -35.41
N SER A 893 25.65 3.64 -34.61
CA SER A 893 25.22 5.03 -34.81
C SER A 893 25.87 5.65 -36.06
N LYS A 894 25.06 6.34 -36.87
CA LYS A 894 25.53 7.03 -38.09
C LYS A 894 26.03 8.44 -37.77
N GLY A 895 26.99 8.94 -38.54
CA GLY A 895 27.40 10.36 -38.47
C GLY A 895 28.44 10.72 -37.39
N LEU A 896 29.04 9.74 -36.72
CA LEU A 896 30.05 9.98 -35.66
C LEU A 896 31.37 10.60 -36.20
N GLY A 897 31.77 10.26 -37.43
CA GLY A 897 33.08 10.63 -37.97
C GLY A 897 34.25 9.98 -37.21
N SER A 898 35.49 10.39 -37.48
CA SER A 898 36.69 9.88 -36.80
C SER A 898 37.15 10.75 -35.61
N GLY A 899 36.40 11.79 -35.28
CA GLY A 899 36.70 12.74 -34.20
C GLY A 899 36.18 12.26 -32.84
N PRO A 900 36.48 13.01 -31.76
CA PRO A 900 35.93 12.72 -30.44
C PRO A 900 34.42 12.98 -30.39
N VAL A 901 33.75 12.32 -29.45
CA VAL A 901 32.35 12.57 -29.09
C VAL A 901 32.30 13.32 -27.77
N THR A 902 31.31 14.20 -27.59
CA THR A 902 31.11 14.96 -26.37
C THR A 902 29.78 14.57 -25.77
N VAL A 903 29.78 14.06 -24.54
CA VAL A 903 28.56 13.82 -23.77
C VAL A 903 28.38 14.98 -22.80
N SER A 904 27.20 15.59 -22.76
CA SER A 904 26.91 16.72 -21.88
C SER A 904 25.68 16.50 -21.01
N ILE A 905 25.72 17.06 -19.81
CA ILE A 905 24.59 17.24 -18.91
C ILE A 905 24.40 18.74 -18.65
N ARG A 906 23.23 19.26 -18.98
CA ARG A 906 22.85 20.68 -18.82
C ARG A 906 21.67 20.80 -17.88
N THR A 907 21.66 21.78 -16.98
CA THR A 907 20.44 22.15 -16.26
C THR A 907 19.55 23.00 -17.15
N VAL A 908 18.27 22.67 -17.24
CA VAL A 908 17.27 23.41 -18.01
C VAL A 908 16.39 24.20 -17.05
N ASP A 909 16.19 25.49 -17.34
CA ASP A 909 15.15 26.25 -16.65
C ASP A 909 13.78 25.71 -17.12
N PRO A 910 12.87 25.29 -16.23
CA PRO A 910 11.56 24.75 -16.64
C PRO A 910 10.78 25.66 -17.60
N SER A 911 11.01 26.98 -17.59
CA SER A 911 10.41 27.91 -18.55
C SER A 911 10.86 27.69 -20.00
N GLU A 912 12.03 27.08 -20.23
CA GLU A 912 12.56 26.72 -21.55
C GLU A 912 11.85 25.49 -22.16
N LEU A 913 11.11 24.72 -21.37
CA LEU A 913 10.32 23.58 -21.88
C LEU A 913 9.21 24.08 -22.81
N LYS A 914 8.77 23.25 -23.75
CA LYS A 914 7.68 23.60 -24.68
C LYS A 914 6.31 23.06 -24.24
N ASP A 915 6.29 22.07 -23.37
CA ASP A 915 5.09 21.41 -22.87
C ASP A 915 4.59 22.11 -21.60
N GLU A 916 3.45 22.79 -21.68
CA GLU A 916 2.82 23.51 -20.56
C GLU A 916 2.22 22.57 -19.50
N ALA A 917 1.79 21.36 -19.89
CA ALA A 917 1.26 20.37 -18.95
C ALA A 917 2.38 19.78 -18.09
N LEU A 918 3.55 19.53 -18.68
CA LEU A 918 4.74 19.12 -17.93
C LEU A 918 5.21 20.25 -17.01
N LYS A 919 5.28 21.51 -17.49
CA LYS A 919 5.65 22.67 -16.65
C LYS A 919 4.80 22.79 -15.38
N GLY A 920 3.48 22.61 -15.50
CA GLY A 920 2.55 22.64 -14.37
C GLY A 920 2.85 21.58 -13.31
N LYS A 921 3.31 20.39 -13.72
CA LYS A 921 3.64 19.26 -12.83
C LYS A 921 5.02 19.36 -12.17
N LEU A 922 5.94 20.15 -12.73
CA LEU A 922 7.33 20.19 -12.24
C LEU A 922 7.52 21.00 -10.96
N GLY A 923 6.70 22.00 -10.66
CA GLY A 923 6.76 22.74 -9.38
C GLY A 923 8.17 23.26 -8.98
N GLY A 924 9.04 23.56 -9.95
CA GLY A 924 10.43 23.99 -9.71
C GLY A 924 11.46 22.88 -9.50
N LYS A 925 11.12 21.62 -9.79
CA LYS A 925 12.01 20.44 -9.68
C LYS A 925 13.15 20.46 -10.72
N PRO A 926 14.28 19.76 -10.45
CA PRO A 926 15.41 19.70 -11.37
C PRO A 926 15.02 19.15 -12.75
N VAL A 927 15.47 19.83 -13.80
CA VAL A 927 15.40 19.37 -15.18
C VAL A 927 16.82 19.32 -15.74
N ILE A 928 17.20 18.17 -16.29
CA ILE A 928 18.48 17.98 -16.97
C ILE A 928 18.26 17.67 -18.44
N ASP A 929 19.17 18.14 -19.29
CA ASP A 929 19.20 17.88 -20.72
C ASP A 929 20.49 17.17 -21.06
N LEU A 930 20.34 15.92 -21.53
CA LEU A 930 21.45 15.08 -21.93
C LEU A 930 21.64 15.21 -23.44
N THR A 931 22.88 15.40 -23.88
CA THR A 931 23.21 15.38 -25.31
C THR A 931 24.48 14.58 -25.57
N VAL A 932 24.56 14.02 -26.76
CA VAL A 932 25.81 13.51 -27.33
C VAL A 932 26.06 14.23 -28.64
N LEU A 933 27.24 14.85 -28.77
CA LEU A 933 27.68 15.56 -29.95
C LEU A 933 28.84 14.81 -30.60
N ALA A 934 28.82 14.68 -31.93
CA ALA A 934 29.97 14.26 -32.71
C ALA A 934 30.36 15.40 -33.65
N ASN A 935 31.62 15.84 -33.58
CA ASN A 935 32.13 16.98 -34.36
C ASN A 935 31.26 18.26 -34.18
N GLY A 936 30.73 18.48 -32.98
CA GLY A 936 29.88 19.63 -32.65
C GLY A 936 28.44 19.55 -33.19
N GLN A 937 28.01 18.39 -33.71
CA GLN A 937 26.64 18.15 -34.17
C GLN A 937 25.95 17.09 -33.30
N PRO A 938 24.65 17.24 -32.97
CA PRO A 938 23.91 16.23 -32.20
C PRO A 938 23.88 14.87 -32.89
N VAL A 939 24.13 13.82 -32.11
CA VAL A 939 23.93 12.43 -32.52
C VAL A 939 22.55 11.99 -32.04
N ALA A 940 21.67 11.63 -32.97
CA ALA A 940 20.37 11.03 -32.66
C ALA A 940 20.59 9.58 -32.17
N TRP A 941 21.00 9.46 -30.92
CA TRP A 941 21.33 8.18 -30.30
C TRP A 941 20.07 7.47 -29.80
N ASN A 942 19.88 6.22 -30.23
CA ASN A 942 18.93 5.27 -29.68
C ASN A 942 19.54 3.87 -29.77
N ASN A 943 19.88 3.25 -28.63
CA ASN A 943 20.42 1.89 -28.59
C ASN A 943 19.78 1.05 -27.46
N PRO A 944 18.75 0.24 -27.78
CA PRO A 944 18.10 -0.65 -26.81
C PRO A 944 19.02 -1.72 -26.22
N ASP A 945 20.11 -2.09 -26.89
CA ASP A 945 21.03 -3.13 -26.42
C ASP A 945 22.10 -2.59 -25.45
N ALA A 946 22.15 -1.26 -25.23
CA ALA A 946 23.15 -0.61 -24.38
C ALA A 946 22.56 0.63 -23.66
N PRO A 947 21.60 0.45 -22.73
CA PRO A 947 20.98 1.54 -21.99
C PRO A 947 21.97 2.28 -21.08
N VAL A 948 21.84 3.59 -20.99
CA VAL A 948 22.61 4.48 -20.12
C VAL A 948 21.89 4.67 -18.79
N THR A 949 22.62 4.56 -17.67
CA THR A 949 22.09 4.87 -16.34
C THR A 949 22.39 6.32 -15.98
N VAL A 950 21.40 7.05 -15.48
CA VAL A 950 21.50 8.46 -15.10
C VAL A 950 21.06 8.61 -13.64
N SER A 951 21.79 9.39 -12.85
CA SER A 951 21.44 9.68 -11.46
C SER A 951 21.47 11.18 -11.19
N ILE A 952 20.38 11.73 -10.66
CA ILE A 952 20.20 13.14 -10.37
C ILE A 952 20.13 13.33 -8.86
N PRO A 953 20.90 14.25 -8.25
CA PRO A 953 20.73 14.61 -6.85
C PRO A 953 19.32 15.17 -6.61
N TYR A 954 18.58 14.57 -5.68
CA TYR A 954 17.22 14.98 -5.37
C TYR A 954 16.96 14.92 -3.87
N LYS A 955 16.48 16.04 -3.32
CA LYS A 955 16.07 16.15 -1.93
C LYS A 955 14.55 16.31 -1.86
N PRO A 956 13.81 15.28 -1.42
CA PRO A 956 12.37 15.37 -1.24
C PRO A 956 12.00 16.49 -0.24
N ASN A 957 10.87 17.15 -0.49
CA ASN A 957 10.25 18.01 0.53
C ASN A 957 9.49 17.16 1.57
N ALA A 958 8.90 17.78 2.60
CA ALA A 958 8.23 17.05 3.69
C ALA A 958 7.09 16.13 3.24
N ALA A 959 6.27 16.55 2.26
CA ALA A 959 5.18 15.72 1.73
C ALA A 959 5.71 14.59 0.83
N GLU A 960 6.74 14.88 0.04
CA GLU A 960 7.39 13.87 -0.81
C GLU A 960 8.17 12.83 0.01
N ALA A 961 8.73 13.22 1.15
CA ALA A 961 9.45 12.33 2.07
C ALA A 961 8.53 11.34 2.78
N GLN A 962 7.23 11.64 2.93
CA GLN A 962 6.24 10.71 3.46
C GLN A 962 5.90 9.59 2.47
N HIS A 963 6.03 9.84 1.16
CA HIS A 963 5.75 8.86 0.11
C HIS A 963 6.75 8.95 -1.06
N PRO A 964 8.05 8.65 -0.82
CA PRO A 964 9.09 8.79 -1.84
C PRO A 964 8.91 7.84 -3.04
N GLU A 965 8.10 6.80 -2.92
CA GLU A 965 7.76 5.84 -3.97
C GLU A 965 7.07 6.47 -5.19
N TYR A 966 6.41 7.62 -5.02
CA TYR A 966 5.79 8.40 -6.10
C TYR A 966 6.79 9.33 -6.82
N LEU A 967 8.04 9.39 -6.39
CA LEU A 967 9.10 10.07 -7.12
C LEU A 967 9.44 9.30 -8.39
N THR A 968 9.46 10.04 -9.49
CA THR A 968 9.62 9.51 -10.85
C THR A 968 10.39 10.49 -11.71
N VAL A 969 10.80 10.06 -12.90
CA VAL A 969 11.46 10.90 -13.91
C VAL A 969 10.60 10.92 -15.16
N TRP A 970 10.36 12.09 -15.74
CA TRP A 970 9.60 12.25 -16.98
C TRP A 970 10.51 12.78 -18.09
N TYR A 971 10.22 12.42 -19.33
CA TYR A 971 10.89 12.98 -20.52
C TYR A 971 9.87 13.35 -21.58
N LEU A 972 10.24 14.22 -22.53
CA LEU A 972 9.41 14.52 -23.69
C LEU A 972 9.72 13.56 -24.83
N ASN A 973 8.70 12.87 -25.32
CA ASN A 973 8.81 11.98 -26.47
C ASN A 973 8.92 12.78 -27.78
N ALA A 974 9.06 12.09 -28.92
CA ALA A 974 9.21 12.72 -30.23
C ALA A 974 7.98 13.53 -30.69
N ASN A 975 6.80 13.27 -30.13
CA ASN A 975 5.56 14.02 -30.38
C ASN A 975 5.43 15.24 -29.47
N GLY A 976 6.34 15.41 -28.51
CA GLY A 976 6.33 16.47 -27.52
C GLY A 976 5.42 16.19 -26.32
N GLU A 977 5.01 14.94 -26.11
CA GLU A 977 4.21 14.50 -24.97
C GLU A 977 5.14 14.00 -23.85
N ALA A 978 4.74 14.25 -22.61
CA ALA A 978 5.53 13.84 -21.45
C ALA A 978 5.25 12.37 -21.05
N GLU A 979 6.31 11.57 -20.92
CA GLU A 979 6.26 10.16 -20.56
C GLU A 979 7.10 9.87 -19.31
N ALA A 980 6.56 9.09 -18.38
CA ALA A 980 7.30 8.62 -17.21
C ALA A 980 8.37 7.60 -17.62
N VAL A 981 9.49 7.59 -16.90
CA VAL A 981 10.58 6.62 -17.04
C VAL A 981 10.38 5.52 -15.99
N PRO A 982 9.95 4.31 -16.39
CA PRO A 982 9.54 3.26 -15.45
C PRO A 982 10.64 2.79 -14.49
N THR A 983 11.91 2.89 -14.91
CA THR A 983 13.08 2.45 -14.13
C THR A 983 13.53 3.47 -13.08
N SER A 984 12.82 4.60 -12.95
CA SER A 984 13.15 5.64 -11.99
C SER A 984 12.95 5.19 -10.55
N HIS A 985 13.95 5.40 -9.70
CA HIS A 985 13.91 5.10 -8.27
C HIS A 985 14.73 6.12 -7.49
N TRP A 986 14.19 6.57 -6.36
CA TRP A 986 14.91 7.42 -5.43
C TRP A 986 15.53 6.57 -4.33
N ASN A 987 16.78 6.85 -3.98
CA ASN A 987 17.50 6.15 -2.93
C ASN A 987 17.79 7.13 -1.78
N ALA A 988 17.20 6.87 -0.61
CA ALA A 988 17.35 7.71 0.58
C ALA A 988 18.80 7.80 1.07
N LYS A 989 19.55 6.69 1.01
CA LYS A 989 20.94 6.61 1.48
C LYS A 989 21.88 7.48 0.64
N THR A 990 21.66 7.53 -0.68
CA THR A 990 22.52 8.30 -1.61
C THR A 990 21.97 9.69 -1.93
N GLY A 991 20.68 9.93 -1.71
CA GLY A 991 19.99 11.16 -2.13
C GLY A 991 19.88 11.29 -3.66
N LEU A 992 19.96 10.18 -4.39
CA LEU A 992 19.95 10.15 -5.86
C LEU A 992 18.62 9.60 -6.40
N LEU A 993 18.07 10.27 -7.40
CA LEU A 993 17.00 9.78 -8.26
C LEU A 993 17.63 9.18 -9.52
N THR A 994 17.60 7.85 -9.64
CA THR A 994 18.32 7.09 -10.67
C THR A 994 17.36 6.43 -11.66
N PHE A 995 17.67 6.46 -12.95
CA PHE A 995 16.89 5.84 -14.02
C PHE A 995 17.77 5.35 -15.17
N GLN A 996 17.20 4.52 -16.06
CA GLN A 996 17.85 4.07 -17.29
C GLN A 996 17.16 4.61 -18.53
N THR A 997 17.93 4.92 -19.56
CA THR A 997 17.40 5.36 -20.86
C THR A 997 18.23 4.85 -22.04
N THR A 998 17.56 4.65 -23.18
CA THR A 998 18.17 4.22 -24.44
C THR A 998 18.40 5.38 -25.42
N HIS A 999 17.96 6.58 -25.07
CA HIS A 999 18.09 7.79 -25.88
C HIS A 999 18.36 8.99 -24.99
N PHE A 1000 18.86 10.08 -25.58
CA PHE A 1000 19.10 11.32 -24.84
C PHE A 1000 18.01 12.35 -25.14
N SER A 1001 17.52 13.00 -24.08
CA SER A 1001 16.44 13.97 -24.07
C SER A 1001 16.57 14.88 -22.84
N ALA A 1002 15.61 15.78 -22.66
CA ALA A 1002 15.37 16.44 -21.39
C ALA A 1002 14.62 15.49 -20.45
N TYR A 1003 15.15 15.34 -19.24
CA TYR A 1003 14.60 14.53 -18.16
C TYR A 1003 14.32 15.41 -16.95
N ALA A 1004 13.14 15.25 -16.38
CA ALA A 1004 12.67 16.08 -15.29
C ALA A 1004 12.26 15.21 -14.10
N ALA A 1005 12.77 15.54 -12.91
CA ALA A 1005 12.27 14.94 -11.69
C ALA A 1005 10.82 15.36 -11.46
N ALA A 1006 9.97 14.42 -11.06
CA ALA A 1006 8.56 14.66 -10.81
C ALA A 1006 8.09 13.87 -9.59
N TYR A 1007 7.02 14.36 -8.98
CA TYR A 1007 6.28 13.67 -7.93
C TYR A 1007 4.85 13.52 -8.42
N ASP A 1008 4.46 12.30 -8.75
CA ASP A 1008 3.17 12.01 -9.41
C ASP A 1008 2.35 11.08 -8.52
N LYS A 1009 1.81 11.63 -7.42
CA LYS A 1009 0.88 10.89 -6.57
C LYS A 1009 -0.43 10.72 -7.33
N ARG A 1010 -0.68 9.51 -7.80
CA ARG A 1010 -1.95 9.07 -8.37
C ARG A 1010 -2.71 8.32 -7.31
N SER A 1011 -4.03 8.46 -7.31
CA SER A 1011 -4.89 7.66 -6.46
C SER A 1011 -6.06 7.14 -7.26
N PHE A 1012 -6.44 5.91 -6.96
CA PHE A 1012 -7.56 5.24 -7.58
C PHE A 1012 -8.62 4.99 -6.52
N SER A 1013 -9.84 5.41 -6.82
CA SER A 1013 -10.98 5.37 -5.89
C SER A 1013 -11.42 3.95 -5.53
N ASP A 1014 -11.16 2.99 -6.41
CA ASP A 1014 -11.54 1.58 -6.27
C ASP A 1014 -10.48 0.74 -5.55
N LEU A 1015 -9.56 1.36 -4.81
CA LEU A 1015 -8.55 0.64 -4.01
C LEU A 1015 -8.92 0.50 -2.53
N SER A 1016 -10.02 1.09 -2.08
CA SER A 1016 -10.40 1.13 -0.65
C SER A 1016 -10.59 -0.26 -0.04
N HIS A 1017 -11.21 -1.20 -0.77
CA HIS A 1017 -11.41 -2.59 -0.32
C HIS A 1017 -10.16 -3.47 -0.50
N VAL A 1018 -9.16 -3.01 -1.25
CA VAL A 1018 -7.86 -3.65 -1.41
C VAL A 1018 -6.73 -2.74 -0.92
N GLY A 1019 -6.90 -2.11 0.25
CA GLY A 1019 -5.92 -1.17 0.82
C GLY A 1019 -4.49 -1.72 0.87
N TRP A 1020 -4.34 -3.04 1.01
CA TRP A 1020 -3.06 -3.76 0.96
C TRP A 1020 -2.30 -3.62 -0.37
N ALA A 1021 -3.00 -3.33 -1.48
CA ALA A 1021 -2.42 -3.15 -2.81
C ALA A 1021 -2.21 -1.67 -3.18
N ALA A 1022 -2.82 -0.74 -2.44
CA ALA A 1022 -2.96 0.65 -2.88
C ALA A 1022 -1.60 1.31 -3.15
N GLN A 1023 -0.68 1.22 -2.21
CA GLN A 1023 0.67 1.78 -2.37
C GLN A 1023 1.40 1.22 -3.60
N ALA A 1024 1.33 -0.10 -3.81
CA ALA A 1024 1.99 -0.75 -4.94
C ALA A 1024 1.40 -0.28 -6.28
N VAL A 1025 0.08 -0.20 -6.36
CA VAL A 1025 -0.65 0.26 -7.54
C VAL A 1025 -0.29 1.71 -7.87
N GLU A 1026 -0.41 2.61 -6.89
CA GLU A 1026 -0.14 4.03 -7.06
C GLU A 1026 1.32 4.31 -7.41
N ALA A 1027 2.28 3.61 -6.78
CA ALA A 1027 3.70 3.75 -7.06
C ALA A 1027 4.07 3.28 -8.48
N LEU A 1028 3.52 2.16 -8.93
CA LEU A 1028 3.73 1.67 -10.29
C LEU A 1028 3.03 2.57 -11.33
N ALA A 1029 1.89 3.18 -10.99
CA ALA A 1029 1.17 4.12 -11.85
C ALA A 1029 1.94 5.45 -12.00
N ALA A 1030 2.52 5.97 -10.92
CA ALA A 1030 3.41 7.14 -10.94
C ALA A 1030 4.63 6.94 -11.87
N LYS A 1031 5.09 5.68 -11.98
CA LYS A 1031 6.20 5.28 -12.86
C LYS A 1031 5.74 4.94 -14.29
N GLY A 1032 4.44 5.00 -14.58
CA GLY A 1032 3.88 4.64 -15.89
C GLY A 1032 4.01 3.15 -16.24
N VAL A 1033 4.30 2.29 -15.26
CA VAL A 1033 4.36 0.83 -15.44
C VAL A 1033 2.97 0.28 -15.68
N ILE A 1034 2.04 0.68 -14.81
CA ILE A 1034 0.64 0.31 -14.88
C ILE A 1034 -0.22 1.55 -15.16
N GLN A 1035 -1.37 1.32 -15.77
CA GLN A 1035 -2.36 2.36 -15.99
C GLN A 1035 -3.66 1.89 -15.37
N GLY A 1036 -4.43 2.84 -14.83
CA GLY A 1036 -5.80 2.57 -14.46
C GLY A 1036 -6.62 2.14 -15.67
N THR A 1037 -7.75 1.50 -15.43
CA THR A 1037 -8.78 1.34 -16.46
C THR A 1037 -9.42 2.68 -16.82
N SER A 1038 -9.24 3.69 -15.96
CA SER A 1038 -9.45 5.11 -16.22
C SER A 1038 -8.43 5.95 -15.43
N ASP A 1039 -8.61 7.28 -15.42
CA ASP A 1039 -7.77 8.19 -14.62
C ASP A 1039 -7.97 8.02 -13.10
N THR A 1040 -9.09 7.44 -12.66
CA THR A 1040 -9.47 7.32 -11.23
C THR A 1040 -9.82 5.89 -10.80
N GLU A 1041 -9.81 4.91 -11.70
CA GLU A 1041 -10.06 3.49 -11.41
C GLU A 1041 -8.92 2.61 -11.87
N PHE A 1042 -8.58 1.59 -11.08
CA PHE A 1042 -7.55 0.61 -11.39
C PHE A 1042 -8.10 -0.76 -11.80
N ALA A 1043 -9.32 -1.11 -11.39
CA ALA A 1043 -9.94 -2.43 -11.43
C ALA A 1043 -9.10 -3.52 -10.74
N PRO A 1044 -8.85 -3.44 -9.42
CA PRO A 1044 -7.89 -4.29 -8.72
C PRO A 1044 -8.19 -5.80 -8.82
N ASP A 1045 -9.46 -6.19 -8.83
CA ASP A 1045 -9.86 -7.61 -8.86
C ASP A 1045 -9.95 -8.19 -10.27
N ALA A 1046 -9.83 -7.37 -11.31
CA ALA A 1046 -9.91 -7.87 -12.67
C ALA A 1046 -8.72 -8.79 -12.97
N PRO A 1047 -8.94 -9.94 -13.62
CA PRO A 1047 -7.87 -10.87 -13.95
C PRO A 1047 -6.95 -10.27 -15.00
N VAL A 1048 -5.65 -10.52 -14.87
CA VAL A 1048 -4.64 -10.02 -15.81
C VAL A 1048 -4.42 -11.03 -16.93
N THR A 1049 -4.39 -10.56 -18.17
CA THR A 1049 -3.99 -11.39 -19.32
C THR A 1049 -2.47 -11.53 -19.42
N ARG A 1050 -1.99 -12.59 -20.09
CA ARG A 1050 -0.56 -12.78 -20.36
C ARG A 1050 0.08 -11.59 -21.06
N ALA A 1051 -0.65 -10.94 -21.98
CA ALA A 1051 -0.17 -9.74 -22.67
C ALA A 1051 -0.03 -8.54 -21.75
N GLU A 1052 -1.04 -8.25 -20.92
CA GLU A 1052 -1.01 -7.15 -19.96
C GLU A 1052 0.11 -7.35 -18.95
N PHE A 1053 0.23 -8.54 -18.35
CA PHE A 1053 1.29 -8.82 -17.39
C PHE A 1053 2.68 -8.69 -18.03
N LEU A 1054 2.88 -9.25 -19.22
CA LEU A 1054 4.18 -9.17 -19.89
C LEU A 1054 4.56 -7.71 -20.20
N GLN A 1055 3.60 -6.89 -20.62
CA GLN A 1055 3.84 -5.47 -20.86
C GLN A 1055 4.23 -4.73 -19.57
N MET A 1056 3.50 -4.96 -18.47
CA MET A 1056 3.82 -4.37 -17.17
C MET A 1056 5.21 -4.82 -16.71
N LEU A 1057 5.52 -6.12 -16.81
CA LEU A 1057 6.80 -6.70 -16.39
C LEU A 1057 7.99 -6.16 -17.18
N VAL A 1058 7.90 -6.09 -18.52
CA VAL A 1058 8.98 -5.58 -19.38
C VAL A 1058 9.24 -4.10 -19.08
N ARG A 1059 8.19 -3.29 -18.89
CA ARG A 1059 8.30 -1.88 -18.50
C ARG A 1059 8.92 -1.72 -17.12
N ALA A 1060 8.37 -2.41 -16.12
CA ALA A 1060 8.83 -2.43 -14.73
C ALA A 1060 10.32 -2.76 -14.62
N ALA A 1061 10.74 -3.86 -15.25
CA ALA A 1061 12.12 -4.33 -15.19
C ALA A 1061 13.07 -3.54 -16.10
N GLY A 1062 12.57 -2.59 -16.90
CA GLY A 1062 13.40 -1.77 -17.79
C GLY A 1062 14.05 -2.56 -18.92
N LEU A 1063 13.45 -3.66 -19.35
CA LEU A 1063 14.06 -4.55 -20.33
C LEU A 1063 13.99 -3.93 -21.73
N THR A 1064 15.14 -3.90 -22.40
CA THR A 1064 15.28 -3.36 -23.75
C THR A 1064 16.11 -4.31 -24.61
N ALA A 1065 15.72 -4.51 -25.87
CA ALA A 1065 16.46 -5.34 -26.83
C ALA A 1065 16.05 -5.04 -28.27
N SER A 1066 16.99 -5.15 -29.20
CA SER A 1066 16.66 -5.20 -30.64
C SER A 1066 16.21 -6.60 -31.05
N PHE A 1067 15.05 -6.73 -31.71
CA PHE A 1067 14.48 -8.02 -32.15
C PHE A 1067 14.05 -8.00 -33.63
N ASP A 1068 14.14 -9.16 -34.28
CA ASP A 1068 13.87 -9.37 -35.71
C ASP A 1068 12.65 -10.27 -35.99
N SER A 1069 12.11 -10.90 -34.94
CA SER A 1069 10.94 -11.78 -35.02
C SER A 1069 10.11 -11.72 -33.73
N ASN A 1070 8.82 -12.08 -33.84
CA ASN A 1070 7.88 -12.15 -32.71
C ASN A 1070 7.19 -13.53 -32.66
N PHE A 1071 6.27 -13.75 -31.73
CA PHE A 1071 5.42 -14.96 -31.69
C PHE A 1071 4.43 -14.98 -32.87
N SER A 1072 3.91 -16.15 -33.23
CA SER A 1072 3.12 -16.34 -34.45
C SER A 1072 1.74 -15.66 -34.43
N ASP A 1073 1.21 -15.40 -33.24
CA ASP A 1073 -0.07 -14.75 -32.94
C ASP A 1073 0.09 -13.30 -32.45
N VAL A 1074 1.27 -12.70 -32.64
CA VAL A 1074 1.55 -11.31 -32.25
C VAL A 1074 1.88 -10.49 -33.51
N THR A 1075 1.12 -9.42 -33.71
CA THR A 1075 1.14 -8.55 -34.89
C THR A 1075 1.63 -7.15 -34.54
N ARG A 1076 2.15 -6.41 -35.53
CA ARG A 1076 2.72 -5.06 -35.32
C ARG A 1076 1.72 -4.02 -34.80
N THR A 1077 0.43 -4.29 -34.88
CA THR A 1077 -0.64 -3.40 -34.39
C THR A 1077 -1.02 -3.68 -32.94
N ASP A 1078 -0.53 -4.77 -32.34
CA ASP A 1078 -0.83 -5.10 -30.96
C ASP A 1078 -0.09 -4.16 -30.00
N TYR A 1079 -0.79 -3.64 -28.99
CA TYR A 1079 -0.24 -2.69 -28.01
C TYR A 1079 0.96 -3.24 -27.21
N PHE A 1080 1.11 -4.56 -27.18
CA PHE A 1080 2.19 -5.29 -26.49
C PHE A 1080 3.23 -5.88 -27.46
N TYR A 1081 3.19 -5.54 -28.76
CA TYR A 1081 4.09 -6.08 -29.78
C TYR A 1081 5.57 -5.99 -29.38
N ASP A 1082 6.01 -4.81 -28.94
CA ASP A 1082 7.40 -4.58 -28.55
C ASP A 1082 7.76 -5.35 -27.27
N ALA A 1083 6.88 -5.37 -26.27
CA ALA A 1083 7.10 -6.13 -25.04
C ALA A 1083 7.27 -7.63 -25.31
N ALA A 1084 6.42 -8.20 -26.18
CA ALA A 1084 6.55 -9.59 -26.60
C ALA A 1084 7.84 -9.87 -27.37
N GLY A 1085 8.24 -8.97 -28.27
CA GLY A 1085 9.48 -9.09 -29.04
C GLY A 1085 10.73 -9.05 -28.16
N ILE A 1086 10.78 -8.09 -27.22
CA ILE A 1086 11.86 -7.94 -26.24
C ILE A 1086 11.92 -9.18 -25.34
N ALA A 1087 10.80 -9.58 -24.75
CA ALA A 1087 10.74 -10.75 -23.87
C ALA A 1087 11.17 -12.04 -24.58
N LYS A 1088 10.78 -12.22 -25.85
CA LYS A 1088 11.21 -13.35 -26.67
C LYS A 1088 12.71 -13.30 -26.95
N LYS A 1089 13.23 -12.14 -27.32
CA LYS A 1089 14.66 -11.94 -27.63
C LYS A 1089 15.56 -12.18 -26.42
N LEU A 1090 15.13 -11.74 -25.25
CA LEU A 1090 15.88 -11.90 -23.99
C LEU A 1090 15.67 -13.29 -23.36
N GLY A 1091 14.70 -14.07 -23.83
CA GLY A 1091 14.38 -15.40 -23.30
C GLY A 1091 13.54 -15.37 -22.02
N VAL A 1092 12.86 -14.25 -21.75
CA VAL A 1092 11.89 -14.13 -20.64
C VAL A 1092 10.64 -14.95 -20.96
N ALA A 1093 10.11 -14.82 -22.17
CA ALA A 1093 8.94 -15.55 -22.65
C ALA A 1093 9.32 -16.53 -23.79
N GLY A 1094 8.93 -17.81 -23.64
CA GLY A 1094 9.22 -18.86 -24.63
C GLY A 1094 8.09 -19.20 -25.60
N GLY A 1095 6.85 -18.77 -25.31
CA GLY A 1095 5.65 -19.16 -26.07
C GLY A 1095 5.21 -20.61 -25.79
N ARG A 1096 4.13 -21.03 -26.45
CA ARG A 1096 3.56 -22.38 -26.44
C ARG A 1096 4.24 -23.26 -27.51
N GLU A 1097 4.04 -24.58 -27.47
CA GLU A 1097 4.67 -25.55 -28.39
C GLU A 1097 4.41 -25.28 -29.89
N ASN A 1098 3.32 -24.60 -30.22
CA ASN A 1098 2.94 -24.21 -31.59
C ASN A 1098 3.55 -22.87 -32.04
N GLY A 1099 4.40 -22.24 -31.22
CA GLY A 1099 5.05 -20.95 -31.49
C GLY A 1099 4.19 -19.71 -31.18
N ALA A 1100 3.00 -19.88 -30.61
CA ALA A 1100 2.09 -18.81 -30.18
C ALA A 1100 2.41 -18.32 -28.76
N PHE A 1101 2.10 -17.06 -28.44
CA PHE A 1101 2.21 -16.48 -27.10
C PHE A 1101 0.95 -16.66 -26.25
N ALA A 1102 -0.20 -16.72 -26.91
CA ALA A 1102 -1.55 -16.73 -26.34
C ALA A 1102 -1.87 -15.47 -25.50
N PRO A 1103 -1.90 -14.28 -26.12
CA PRO A 1103 -1.94 -13.00 -25.41
C PRO A 1103 -3.20 -12.76 -24.57
N SER A 1104 -4.36 -13.30 -24.99
CA SER A 1104 -5.65 -13.10 -24.34
C SER A 1104 -5.95 -14.08 -23.20
N GLU A 1105 -5.09 -15.08 -22.98
CA GLU A 1105 -5.27 -16.01 -21.86
C GLU A 1105 -4.95 -15.30 -20.54
N ARG A 1106 -5.70 -15.63 -19.49
CA ARG A 1106 -5.41 -15.16 -18.13
C ARG A 1106 -4.08 -15.75 -17.68
N ILE A 1107 -3.22 -14.93 -17.09
CA ILE A 1107 -1.94 -15.42 -16.57
C ILE A 1107 -2.17 -16.17 -15.26
N THR A 1108 -1.62 -17.37 -15.15
CA THR A 1108 -1.64 -18.11 -13.89
C THR A 1108 -0.57 -17.59 -12.94
N ARG A 1109 -0.75 -17.79 -11.63
CA ARG A 1109 0.23 -17.38 -10.62
C ARG A 1109 1.60 -18.01 -10.85
N GLU A 1110 1.67 -19.28 -11.22
CA GLU A 1110 2.96 -19.94 -11.51
C GLU A 1110 3.65 -19.42 -12.77
N ASP A 1111 2.88 -19.06 -13.81
CA ASP A 1111 3.44 -18.43 -15.02
C ASP A 1111 3.97 -17.03 -14.72
N LEU A 1112 3.22 -16.28 -13.91
CA LEU A 1112 3.63 -14.96 -13.43
C LEU A 1112 4.95 -15.05 -12.68
N MET A 1113 5.06 -15.97 -11.72
CA MET A 1113 6.29 -16.22 -10.95
C MET A 1113 7.49 -16.52 -11.86
N ALA A 1114 7.31 -17.45 -12.80
CA ALA A 1114 8.37 -17.85 -13.73
C ALA A 1114 8.81 -16.70 -14.65
N LEU A 1115 7.87 -15.89 -15.14
CA LEU A 1115 8.20 -14.73 -15.97
C LEU A 1115 8.91 -13.63 -15.16
N THR A 1116 8.44 -13.34 -13.94
CA THR A 1116 9.04 -12.33 -13.06
C THR A 1116 10.51 -12.65 -12.79
N VAL A 1117 10.83 -13.86 -12.34
CA VAL A 1117 12.21 -14.25 -12.04
C VAL A 1117 13.11 -14.13 -13.28
N ARG A 1118 12.67 -14.65 -14.43
CA ARG A 1118 13.45 -14.53 -15.67
C ARG A 1118 13.67 -13.08 -16.09
N ALA A 1119 12.67 -12.21 -15.92
CA ALA A 1119 12.84 -10.79 -16.21
C ALA A 1119 13.86 -10.13 -15.27
N LEU A 1120 13.80 -10.43 -13.97
CA LEU A 1120 14.76 -9.90 -13.01
C LEU A 1120 16.19 -10.41 -13.27
N GLU A 1121 16.35 -11.68 -13.67
CA GLU A 1121 17.64 -12.23 -14.08
C GLU A 1121 18.21 -11.46 -15.27
N LYS A 1122 17.37 -11.15 -16.27
CA LYS A 1122 17.78 -10.35 -17.45
C LYS A 1122 18.05 -8.89 -17.12
N ALA A 1123 17.38 -8.35 -16.11
CA ALA A 1123 17.69 -7.04 -15.57
C ALA A 1123 18.95 -7.03 -14.69
N GLY A 1124 19.56 -8.19 -14.42
CA GLY A 1124 20.72 -8.32 -13.52
C GLY A 1124 20.36 -8.06 -12.05
N ARG A 1125 19.08 -8.20 -11.68
CA ARG A 1125 18.53 -7.96 -10.34
C ARG A 1125 18.23 -9.24 -9.56
N TRP A 1126 18.42 -10.40 -10.20
CA TRP A 1126 18.15 -11.70 -9.60
C TRP A 1126 19.26 -12.68 -9.92
N LYS A 1127 19.64 -13.46 -8.92
CA LYS A 1127 20.55 -14.57 -9.05
C LYS A 1127 19.81 -15.81 -8.59
N ASN A 1128 19.64 -16.79 -9.48
CA ASN A 1128 18.94 -18.00 -9.16
C ASN A 1128 19.70 -18.80 -8.09
N THR A 1129 19.13 -18.93 -6.90
CA THR A 1129 19.72 -19.63 -5.76
C THR A 1129 19.18 -21.04 -5.56
N GLY A 1130 18.05 -21.42 -6.21
CA GLY A 1130 17.31 -22.63 -5.87
C GLY A 1130 16.73 -22.53 -4.45
N GLY A 1131 15.40 -22.40 -4.34
CA GLY A 1131 14.74 -22.10 -3.07
C GLY A 1131 14.13 -23.33 -2.38
N SER A 1132 13.97 -23.20 -1.06
CA SER A 1132 13.04 -24.00 -0.23
C SER A 1132 11.89 -23.07 0.22
N GLY A 1133 10.81 -23.60 0.79
CA GLY A 1133 9.68 -22.81 1.30
C GLY A 1133 8.35 -23.09 0.61
N LEU A 1134 8.33 -23.86 -0.48
CA LEU A 1134 7.06 -24.32 -1.07
C LEU A 1134 6.35 -25.30 -0.14
N GLU A 1135 7.08 -26.04 0.69
CA GLU A 1135 6.57 -26.96 1.72
C GLU A 1135 5.78 -26.27 2.83
N ALA A 1136 5.95 -24.95 3.00
CA ALA A 1136 5.16 -24.15 3.93
C ALA A 1136 3.72 -23.93 3.43
N PHE A 1137 3.45 -24.19 2.15
CA PHE A 1137 2.14 -24.05 1.53
C PHE A 1137 1.52 -25.41 1.25
N SER A 1138 0.26 -25.57 1.65
CA SER A 1138 -0.42 -26.87 1.53
C SER A 1138 -0.57 -27.36 0.08
N ASP A 1139 -0.53 -26.44 -0.89
CA ASP A 1139 -0.57 -26.72 -2.33
C ASP A 1139 0.80 -26.50 -3.03
N GLY A 1140 1.88 -26.28 -2.29
CA GLY A 1140 3.21 -26.01 -2.88
C GLY A 1140 3.73 -27.15 -3.76
N SER A 1141 3.35 -28.40 -3.46
CA SER A 1141 3.64 -29.56 -4.31
C SER A 1141 2.93 -29.56 -5.68
N THR A 1142 1.94 -28.68 -5.87
CA THR A 1142 1.17 -28.56 -7.12
C THR A 1142 1.76 -27.56 -8.12
N VAL A 1143 2.78 -26.80 -7.72
CA VAL A 1143 3.53 -25.88 -8.58
C VAL A 1143 4.17 -26.66 -9.74
N ALA A 1144 4.04 -26.18 -10.97
CA ALA A 1144 4.66 -26.84 -12.10
C ALA A 1144 6.19 -26.83 -12.00
N GLY A 1145 6.85 -27.93 -12.40
CA GLY A 1145 8.31 -28.06 -12.28
C GLY A 1145 9.12 -26.96 -12.99
N TYR A 1146 8.58 -26.32 -14.04
CA TYR A 1146 9.27 -25.18 -14.70
C TYR A 1146 9.20 -23.87 -13.91
N ALA A 1147 8.28 -23.78 -12.95
CA ALA A 1147 8.04 -22.61 -12.10
C ALA A 1147 8.49 -22.84 -10.65
N ALA A 1148 8.81 -24.07 -10.26
CA ALA A 1148 9.15 -24.43 -8.88
C ALA A 1148 10.30 -23.57 -8.31
N ASP A 1149 11.44 -23.50 -9.02
CA ASP A 1149 12.59 -22.71 -8.56
C ASP A 1149 12.26 -21.21 -8.45
N ALA A 1150 11.48 -20.70 -9.42
CA ALA A 1150 11.07 -19.30 -9.44
C ALA A 1150 10.09 -18.98 -8.30
N ALA A 1151 9.11 -19.86 -8.06
CA ALA A 1151 8.15 -19.74 -6.98
C ALA A 1151 8.85 -19.80 -5.61
N ALA A 1152 9.74 -20.79 -5.41
CA ALA A 1152 10.48 -20.94 -4.17
C ALA A 1152 11.38 -19.73 -3.89
N GLY A 1153 12.09 -19.23 -4.92
CA GLY A 1153 12.93 -18.05 -4.78
C GLY A 1153 12.13 -16.79 -4.45
N LEU A 1154 10.95 -16.58 -5.08
CA LEU A 1154 10.09 -15.44 -4.77
C LEU A 1154 9.44 -15.52 -3.38
N VAL A 1155 9.11 -16.73 -2.92
CA VAL A 1155 8.65 -16.98 -1.54
C VAL A 1155 9.75 -16.63 -0.55
N GLN A 1156 10.96 -17.17 -0.75
CA GLN A 1156 12.12 -16.92 0.11
C GLN A 1156 12.48 -15.43 0.17
N ALA A 1157 12.33 -14.71 -0.94
CA ALA A 1157 12.57 -13.27 -1.00
C ALA A 1157 11.42 -12.41 -0.43
N GLY A 1158 10.37 -13.00 0.13
CA GLY A 1158 9.19 -12.27 0.65
C GLY A 1158 8.37 -11.55 -0.42
N VAL A 1159 8.64 -11.81 -1.71
CA VAL A 1159 7.89 -11.22 -2.82
C VAL A 1159 6.50 -11.84 -2.89
N ILE A 1160 6.37 -13.13 -2.54
CA ILE A 1160 5.10 -13.88 -2.52
C ILE A 1160 4.90 -14.53 -1.16
N ASN A 1161 3.78 -14.19 -0.50
CA ASN A 1161 3.42 -14.72 0.83
C ASN A 1161 2.23 -15.71 0.80
N GLY A 1162 1.73 -16.04 -0.39
CA GLY A 1162 0.52 -16.87 -0.57
C GLY A 1162 -0.78 -16.17 -0.13
N ARG A 1163 -1.85 -16.96 0.00
CA ARG A 1163 -3.19 -16.57 0.47
C ARG A 1163 -3.59 -17.55 1.57
N GLY A 1164 -3.51 -17.18 2.85
CA GLY A 1164 -3.93 -18.05 3.95
C GLY A 1164 -3.28 -19.45 3.94
N GLY A 1165 -1.98 -19.54 3.63
CA GLY A 1165 -1.23 -20.80 3.60
C GLY A 1165 -1.29 -21.60 2.29
N VAL A 1166 -1.81 -21.02 1.19
CA VAL A 1166 -1.72 -21.58 -0.18
C VAL A 1166 -1.05 -20.64 -1.18
N LEU A 1167 -0.41 -21.18 -2.22
CA LEU A 1167 0.18 -20.44 -3.34
C LEU A 1167 -0.78 -20.23 -4.51
N ALA A 1168 -1.79 -21.10 -4.65
CA ALA A 1168 -2.75 -21.15 -5.75
C ALA A 1168 -2.09 -21.13 -7.15
N PRO A 1169 -1.12 -22.02 -7.45
CA PRO A 1169 -0.25 -21.87 -8.64
C PRO A 1169 -0.99 -21.92 -9.98
N LYS A 1170 -2.15 -22.59 -10.03
CA LYS A 1170 -2.96 -22.74 -11.25
C LYS A 1170 -4.02 -21.66 -11.43
N GLU A 1171 -4.26 -20.83 -10.42
CA GLU A 1171 -5.28 -19.78 -10.49
C GLU A 1171 -4.80 -18.57 -11.27
N ALA A 1172 -5.77 -17.82 -11.82
CA ALA A 1172 -5.49 -16.55 -12.48
C ALA A 1172 -5.10 -15.48 -11.45
N THR A 1173 -4.18 -14.60 -11.82
CA THR A 1173 -3.76 -13.48 -10.97
C THR A 1173 -4.60 -12.23 -11.24
N THR A 1174 -5.00 -11.50 -10.19
CA THR A 1174 -5.68 -10.21 -10.32
C THR A 1174 -4.71 -9.05 -10.60
N ARG A 1175 -5.24 -7.89 -11.00
CA ARG A 1175 -4.43 -6.68 -11.26
C ARG A 1175 -3.74 -6.18 -9.98
N ALA A 1176 -4.42 -6.21 -8.84
CA ALA A 1176 -3.84 -5.85 -7.55
C ALA A 1176 -2.69 -6.78 -7.16
N GLU A 1177 -2.88 -8.09 -7.29
CA GLU A 1177 -1.83 -9.07 -7.00
C GLU A 1177 -0.63 -8.93 -7.94
N ALA A 1178 -0.88 -8.75 -9.23
CA ALA A 1178 0.18 -8.52 -10.21
C ALA A 1178 0.96 -7.23 -9.88
N ALA A 1179 0.28 -6.16 -9.48
CA ALA A 1179 0.90 -4.90 -9.07
C ALA A 1179 1.76 -5.08 -7.82
N VAL A 1180 1.25 -5.76 -6.78
CA VAL A 1180 2.02 -6.01 -5.55
C VAL A 1180 3.24 -6.88 -5.82
N ILE A 1181 3.09 -7.96 -6.58
CA ILE A 1181 4.23 -8.84 -6.93
C ILE A 1181 5.27 -8.06 -7.73
N LEU A 1182 4.87 -7.27 -8.72
CA LEU A 1182 5.79 -6.43 -9.49
C LEU A 1182 6.48 -5.38 -8.61
N TYR A 1183 5.72 -4.69 -7.75
CA TYR A 1183 6.25 -3.65 -6.87
C TYR A 1183 7.32 -4.22 -5.92
N ARG A 1184 7.02 -5.33 -5.24
CA ARG A 1184 7.97 -6.02 -4.35
C ARG A 1184 9.17 -6.57 -5.12
N ALA A 1185 8.94 -7.22 -6.26
CA ALA A 1185 9.99 -7.76 -7.11
C ALA A 1185 11.02 -6.71 -7.55
N LEU A 1186 10.58 -5.46 -7.78
CA LEU A 1186 11.46 -4.37 -8.17
C LEU A 1186 12.30 -3.79 -7.03
N GLN A 1187 11.94 -4.07 -5.78
CA GLN A 1187 12.70 -3.67 -4.59
C GLN A 1187 13.81 -4.66 -4.24
N VAL A 1188 13.76 -5.88 -4.78
CA VAL A 1188 14.82 -6.87 -4.63
C VAL A 1188 16.09 -6.35 -5.31
N SER A 1189 17.13 -6.06 -4.52
CA SER A 1189 18.47 -5.78 -5.04
C SER A 1189 19.14 -7.09 -5.45
N ALA A 1190 20.00 -7.04 -6.48
CA ALA A 1190 20.83 -8.19 -6.85
C ALA A 1190 21.68 -8.61 -5.64
N GLN A 1191 21.36 -9.76 -5.04
CA GLN A 1191 22.20 -10.43 -4.05
C GLN A 1191 23.37 -11.18 -4.73
#